data_AF-A0A0W0F1X5-F1
#
_entry.id   AF-A0A0W0F1X5-F1
#
_cell.length_a   1.000
_cell.length_b   1.000
_cell.length_c   1.000
_cell.angle_alpha   90.00
_cell.angle_beta   90.00
_cell.angle_gamma   90.00
#
_symmetry.space_group_name_H-M   'P 1'
#
loop_
_entity.id
_entity.type
_entity.pdbx_description
1 polymer ?
#
loop_
_entity_poly.entity_id
_entity_poly.type
_entity_poly.pdbx_seq_one_letter_code
_entity_poly.pdbx_strand_id
1 'polypeptide(L)'
;MDSTSPHIFEKDLNESSRRSNTSTLSALGALSDPESDLSQSERQLTEKDPWGLRCRVKSDDELKALKEGRSRRRARGLKKFYESQNEQIGSLLKSMNHHAQEGDNDAKENALKVRIAIYASFVANCILSVLQLYAAISSLSLSFFATAADSVFDPGANLLLNHLHRRSQRVDLNKYPGGGARFTTIGNIVYAFAMLTVSIILVAFSIQEIATHKSGEQLDFHIPSVVAVGIAFGTKLLLFLYCFSIRSSSSQVQVLWEDHRNDLLINGFGIFTSSAGAKILWWIDPAGAIIISVVIIVSWTRTAIEQFKHLAGVAAPHDFTQLVIYKALTFSDDIKQIDTCRAYHSGERYLVEVDIVMDAEIPLWKAHDVSQDLQDQLETLPMVERAYVQLALVIEGSCTIPLSPPLVSRLSSTQFQYMSPAGDYPMAAGQLNGTAAGTGSKSPSATGGGGGGTQVDSELLMFHIDIMLLSLVAFLVLLRLPRALARFWNISEWTKGHFLWYKRFPTSPSRVLWRNNNGQLYTGGDHTTESSHTLHGQQLQRISDKGTPLPVSYPPHFVSTPALFRPTLKLFHKRVTPGMSFSHLFLMSVYLAVLVFPAFWKTNAFTDPVRFGWLAVGQYPFVFAFATKNNILGALMGAGYEKLNFMHRFAGRLALLSVNVHGLGYLYQFLINKVFQESMARPSNYWGLIALICMDCLFFFSTDFWRKRAYNLFITTHILSIGLLLPATVMHKHSTILWVYATIGIYGLDILLRTVKTRIATANVRALPELGVTRVEVPGINVGWRAGQHVRVRVFSTGMGLFGWSEIHPFTIASTVHEPEGLVLMCKKTGSWTKKLFNIAQMHENLYEDGNRKVKVMIEGPYGGPGHRMFASFSAAVFVVGGSGITFALSSIQELIQQDLDGQSRVKYIHLIWTVQDPCALVPLLPQFQSMVQQSVFTPIRISVFYTRAQIGAFPFKDDLFARSKRITLSPGRPKLDECFDTTIDTVVGLRIGYKNERARSGLIVGVCGPVGLTDSVFRDVGKIDDRKRDEVGGIEIHEETFGW
;
A
#
# COMPACT_ATOMS: atom_id res chain seq x y z
N MET A 1 42.94 -35.21 -14.33
CA MET A 1 43.84 -35.50 -15.45
C MET A 1 43.34 -34.69 -16.63
N ASP A 2 44.16 -33.70 -16.99
CA ASP A 2 44.44 -33.09 -18.31
C ASP A 2 43.28 -32.77 -19.27
N SER A 3 43.25 -31.68 -20.04
CA SER A 3 43.99 -30.41 -20.16
C SER A 3 43.30 -29.64 -21.32
N THR A 4 43.64 -28.36 -21.49
CA THR A 4 43.42 -27.47 -22.67
C THR A 4 42.16 -26.60 -22.74
N SER A 5 42.45 -25.30 -22.63
CA SER A 5 41.70 -24.05 -22.80
C SER A 5 41.47 -23.70 -24.28
N PRO A 6 40.63 -22.68 -24.63
CA PRO A 6 41.03 -21.24 -24.67
C PRO A 6 39.93 -20.29 -24.12
N HIS A 7 40.24 -19.34 -23.24
CA HIS A 7 40.63 -17.93 -23.48
C HIS A 7 39.51 -16.94 -23.88
N ILE A 8 39.39 -15.88 -23.05
CA ILE A 8 38.99 -14.48 -23.36
C ILE A 8 37.45 -14.22 -23.37
N PHE A 9 36.80 -13.22 -22.75
CA PHE A 9 37.09 -11.89 -22.17
C PHE A 9 35.98 -11.61 -21.11
N GLU A 10 36.29 -11.28 -19.85
CA GLU A 10 35.54 -10.23 -19.13
C GLU A 10 36.32 -9.78 -17.89
N LYS A 11 36.59 -8.48 -17.86
CA LYS A 11 37.49 -7.75 -16.96
C LYS A 11 36.68 -7.17 -15.81
N ASP A 12 37.01 -7.60 -14.60
CA ASP A 12 37.22 -6.81 -13.38
C ASP A 12 36.32 -5.60 -13.11
N LEU A 13 35.28 -5.81 -12.29
CA LEU A 13 34.77 -4.82 -11.33
C LEU A 13 34.36 -5.55 -10.03
N ASN A 14 35.35 -5.82 -9.18
CA ASN A 14 35.22 -5.82 -7.70
C ASN A 14 36.48 -6.42 -7.07
N GLU A 15 37.48 -5.59 -6.76
CA GLU A 15 38.41 -5.87 -5.66
C GLU A 15 39.28 -4.64 -5.34
N SER A 16 38.84 -3.79 -4.41
CA SER A 16 39.76 -2.95 -3.62
C SER A 16 39.14 -2.53 -2.28
N SER A 17 38.72 -3.52 -1.48
CA SER A 17 38.54 -3.32 -0.04
C SER A 17 39.35 -4.38 0.69
N ARG A 18 40.66 -4.14 0.84
CA ARG A 18 41.53 -4.59 1.95
C ARG A 18 43.00 -4.40 1.58
N ARG A 19 43.67 -3.49 2.31
CA ARG A 19 45.11 -3.41 2.68
C ARG A 19 45.37 -1.95 3.03
N SER A 20 46.07 -1.54 4.09
CA SER A 20 46.66 -2.17 5.26
C SER A 20 47.28 -1.01 6.03
N ASN A 21 47.00 -0.89 7.33
CA ASN A 21 47.78 -0.04 8.24
C ASN A 21 49.16 -0.67 8.42
N THR A 22 50.24 0.02 8.02
CA THR A 22 51.56 -0.01 8.66
C THR A 22 52.56 0.86 7.88
N SER A 23 53.05 1.94 8.50
CA SER A 23 54.49 2.26 8.61
C SER A 23 54.68 3.67 9.17
N THR A 24 55.04 3.73 10.44
CA THR A 24 55.73 4.86 11.08
C THR A 24 57.24 4.66 10.99
N LEU A 25 57.96 5.78 10.87
CA LEU A 25 59.39 6.03 11.16
C LEU A 25 60.43 5.68 10.07
N SER A 26 60.96 6.70 9.39
CA SER A 26 62.38 7.10 9.52
C SER A 26 62.70 8.42 8.78
N ALA A 27 63.74 9.10 9.28
CA ALA A 27 64.54 10.18 8.69
C ALA A 27 64.15 11.65 8.98
N LEU A 28 64.74 12.13 10.08
CA LEU A 28 65.13 13.53 10.31
C LEU A 28 66.13 14.01 9.24
N GLY A 29 65.99 15.27 8.82
CA GLY A 29 67.12 16.15 8.52
C GLY A 29 67.15 16.83 7.14
N ALA A 30 66.55 18.01 7.02
CA ALA A 30 67.09 19.16 6.27
C ALA A 30 66.23 20.40 6.55
N LEU A 31 66.85 21.45 7.11
CA LEU A 31 66.31 22.79 7.21
C LEU A 31 66.45 23.47 5.83
N SER A 32 65.34 23.76 5.16
CA SER A 32 65.27 24.76 4.08
C SER A 32 63.82 25.19 3.85
N ASP A 33 63.58 26.49 4.07
CA ASP A 33 62.51 27.40 3.58
C ASP A 33 61.01 27.02 3.69
N PRO A 34 60.13 27.88 4.22
CA PRO A 34 58.71 27.56 4.46
C PRO A 34 57.78 27.82 3.25
N GLU A 35 58.25 27.68 2.01
CA GLU A 35 57.46 28.09 0.82
C GLU A 35 57.26 27.02 -0.28
N SER A 36 57.59 25.74 -0.08
CA SER A 36 57.59 24.78 -1.22
C SER A 36 56.69 23.54 -1.19
N ASP A 37 55.79 23.33 -0.21
CA ASP A 37 54.90 22.15 -0.18
C ASP A 37 53.47 22.44 -0.67
N LEU A 38 53.32 22.66 -1.98
CA LEU A 38 52.02 22.56 -2.68
C LEU A 38 52.08 21.44 -3.71
N SER A 39 51.11 20.53 -3.65
CA SER A 39 50.99 19.39 -4.55
C SER A 39 50.86 19.84 -6.02
N GLN A 40 51.38 19.05 -6.97
CA GLN A 40 51.28 19.36 -8.41
C GLN A 40 49.82 19.56 -8.89
N SER A 41 48.84 18.93 -8.23
CA SER A 41 47.41 19.16 -8.49
C SER A 41 46.93 20.52 -7.99
N GLU A 42 47.44 21.00 -6.84
CA GLU A 42 47.12 22.36 -6.36
C GLU A 42 47.74 23.41 -7.29
N ARG A 43 48.95 23.20 -7.81
CA ARG A 43 49.60 24.12 -8.76
C ARG A 43 48.87 24.24 -10.10
N GLN A 44 48.27 23.18 -10.63
CA GLN A 44 47.46 23.24 -11.86
C GLN A 44 46.05 23.82 -11.63
N LEU A 45 45.50 23.70 -10.42
CA LEU A 45 44.17 24.24 -10.06
C LEU A 45 44.25 25.70 -9.56
N THR A 46 45.44 26.20 -9.23
CA THR A 46 45.68 27.59 -8.78
C THR A 46 45.63 28.66 -9.87
N GLU A 47 45.51 28.30 -11.16
CA GLU A 47 45.80 29.22 -12.27
C GLU A 47 44.55 29.86 -12.92
N LYS A 48 43.35 29.29 -12.78
CA LYS A 48 42.11 29.87 -13.37
C LYS A 48 41.39 30.82 -12.40
N ASP A 49 41.92 32.03 -12.24
CA ASP A 49 41.17 33.21 -11.73
C ASP A 49 41.04 34.25 -12.86
N PRO A 50 40.18 34.01 -13.87
CA PRO A 50 40.09 34.87 -15.04
C PRO A 50 39.69 36.33 -14.71
N TRP A 51 39.20 36.59 -13.50
CA TRP A 51 38.65 37.88 -13.07
C TRP A 51 39.49 38.54 -11.96
N GLY A 52 40.62 37.95 -11.58
CA GLY A 52 41.55 38.50 -10.58
C GLY A 52 40.93 38.73 -9.20
N LEU A 53 39.99 37.88 -8.78
CA LEU A 53 39.31 37.99 -7.49
C LEU A 53 40.28 37.81 -6.30
N ARG A 54 41.34 37.02 -6.46
CA ARG A 54 42.37 36.80 -5.42
C ARG A 54 43.03 38.10 -4.98
N CYS A 55 43.26 39.03 -5.90
CA CYS A 55 43.87 40.33 -5.60
C CYS A 55 43.00 41.23 -4.72
N ARG A 56 41.72 40.89 -4.52
CA ARG A 56 40.78 41.63 -3.68
C ARG A 56 40.65 41.07 -2.27
N VAL A 57 41.28 39.93 -1.96
CA VAL A 57 41.30 39.34 -0.62
C VAL A 57 42.13 40.23 0.31
N LYS A 58 41.56 40.58 1.47
CA LYS A 58 42.26 41.36 2.52
C LYS A 58 42.94 40.45 3.53
N SER A 59 44.19 40.73 3.89
CA SER A 59 44.90 39.92 4.90
C SER A 59 44.41 40.19 6.32
N ASP A 60 44.65 39.27 7.24
CA ASP A 60 44.25 39.42 8.65
C ASP A 60 44.87 40.65 9.33
N ASP A 61 46.04 41.08 8.86
CA ASP A 61 46.72 42.26 9.39
C ASP A 61 46.13 43.55 8.82
N GLU A 62 45.71 43.56 7.55
CA GLU A 62 44.90 44.66 7.01
C GLU A 62 43.54 44.76 7.73
N LEU A 63 42.90 43.64 8.04
CA LEU A 63 41.65 43.59 8.81
C LEU A 63 41.80 44.14 10.23
N LYS A 64 42.98 43.94 10.85
CA LYS A 64 43.31 44.54 12.15
C LYS A 64 43.57 46.05 12.01
N ALA A 65 44.28 46.48 10.97
CA ALA A 65 44.56 47.88 10.68
C ALA A 65 43.30 48.72 10.40
N LEU A 66 42.22 48.12 9.88
CA LEU A 66 40.92 48.79 9.67
C LEU A 66 40.26 49.29 10.97
N LYS A 67 40.78 48.91 12.15
CA LYS A 67 40.35 49.40 13.47
C LYS A 67 40.97 50.75 13.84
N GLU A 68 42.09 51.11 13.23
CA GLU A 68 42.82 52.33 13.55
C GLU A 68 42.04 53.57 13.07
N GLY A 69 41.87 54.56 13.96
CA GLY A 69 41.21 55.83 13.65
C GLY A 69 39.68 55.79 13.44
N ARG A 70 38.98 54.70 13.82
CA ARG A 70 37.52 54.56 13.60
C ARG A 70 36.73 54.16 14.85
N SER A 71 35.45 54.55 14.91
CA SER A 71 34.52 54.12 15.95
C SER A 71 34.31 52.59 15.96
N ARG A 72 34.25 52.00 17.16
CA ARG A 72 34.15 50.54 17.41
C ARG A 72 33.02 49.85 16.64
N ARG A 73 31.86 50.51 16.47
CA ARG A 73 30.71 49.96 15.72
C ARG A 73 30.99 49.90 14.22
N ARG A 74 31.60 50.94 13.66
CA ARG A 74 31.93 51.04 12.23
C ARG A 74 33.09 50.11 11.86
N ALA A 75 34.11 50.01 12.72
CA ALA A 75 35.22 49.08 12.55
C ALA A 75 34.74 47.61 12.55
N ARG A 76 33.82 47.25 13.46
CA ARG A 76 33.21 45.90 13.48
C ARG A 76 32.38 45.61 12.22
N GLY A 77 31.58 46.56 11.76
CA GLY A 77 30.77 46.40 10.54
C GLY A 77 31.63 46.20 9.29
N LEU A 78 32.69 46.99 9.14
CA LEU A 78 33.59 46.88 7.99
C LEU A 78 34.45 45.62 8.03
N LYS A 79 34.93 45.24 9.23
CA LYS A 79 35.64 43.98 9.41
C LYS A 79 34.76 42.79 8.99
N LYS A 80 33.51 42.74 9.47
CA LYS A 80 32.55 41.69 9.08
C LYS A 80 32.27 41.67 7.58
N PHE A 81 32.22 42.84 6.93
CA PHE A 81 32.04 42.94 5.48
C PHE A 81 33.22 42.31 4.73
N TYR A 82 34.47 42.64 5.08
CA TYR A 82 35.64 42.06 4.41
C TYR A 82 35.86 40.59 4.78
N GLU A 83 35.52 40.15 5.99
CA GLU A 83 35.50 38.72 6.34
C GLU A 83 34.51 37.96 5.45
N SER A 84 33.29 38.46 5.29
CA SER A 84 32.28 37.88 4.40
C SER A 84 32.72 37.91 2.93
N GLN A 85 33.38 38.98 2.49
CA GLN A 85 33.93 39.08 1.14
C GLN A 85 35.05 38.07 0.91
N ASN A 86 35.99 37.94 1.83
CA ASN A 86 37.10 36.98 1.74
C ASN A 86 36.58 35.53 1.69
N GLU A 87 35.57 35.21 2.50
CA GLU A 87 34.90 33.91 2.50
C GLU A 87 34.18 33.63 1.17
N GLN A 88 33.45 34.62 0.64
CA GLN A 88 32.80 34.52 -0.68
C GLN A 88 33.84 34.31 -1.79
N ILE A 89 34.91 35.11 -1.82
CA ILE A 89 35.99 34.96 -2.83
C ILE A 89 36.62 33.58 -2.72
N GLY A 90 36.92 33.12 -1.50
CA GLY A 90 37.43 31.78 -1.26
C GLY A 90 36.49 30.69 -1.80
N SER A 91 35.19 30.82 -1.52
CA SER A 91 34.16 29.89 -2.01
C SER A 91 34.05 29.89 -3.54
N LEU A 92 34.04 31.05 -4.19
CA LEU A 92 33.96 31.15 -5.65
C LEU A 92 35.17 30.52 -6.35
N LEU A 93 36.37 30.64 -5.76
CA LEU A 93 37.62 30.14 -6.35
C LEU A 93 37.84 28.64 -6.11
N LYS A 94 37.24 28.04 -5.07
CA LYS A 94 37.28 26.59 -4.82
C LYS A 94 36.70 25.82 -6.01
N SER A 95 37.33 24.72 -6.44
CA SER A 95 36.81 23.89 -7.54
C SER A 95 35.50 23.20 -7.16
N MET A 96 34.66 22.87 -8.15
CA MET A 96 33.35 22.22 -7.89
C MET A 96 33.52 20.84 -7.23
N ASN A 97 34.52 20.06 -7.65
CA ASN A 97 34.88 18.80 -6.99
C ASN A 97 35.34 18.99 -5.55
N HIS A 98 36.04 20.09 -5.23
CA HIS A 98 36.44 20.38 -3.85
C HIS A 98 35.22 20.75 -2.99
N HIS A 99 34.26 21.52 -3.53
CA HIS A 99 32.97 21.76 -2.87
C HIS A 99 32.19 20.47 -2.61
N ALA A 100 32.19 19.54 -3.58
CA ALA A 100 31.56 18.24 -3.45
C ALA A 100 32.24 17.37 -2.36
N GLN A 101 33.57 17.30 -2.37
CA GLN A 101 34.35 16.52 -1.41
C GLN A 101 34.26 17.07 0.02
N GLU A 102 34.33 18.40 0.19
CA GLU A 102 34.17 19.06 1.49
C GLU A 102 32.77 18.81 2.05
N GLY A 103 31.73 18.95 1.21
CA GLY A 103 30.35 18.60 1.60
C GLY A 103 30.18 17.14 2.00
N ASP A 104 30.81 16.21 1.28
CA ASP A 104 30.79 14.78 1.61
C ASP A 104 31.55 14.45 2.90
N ASN A 105 32.69 15.10 3.14
CA ASN A 105 33.50 14.92 4.34
C ASN A 105 32.79 15.49 5.57
N ASP A 106 32.22 16.68 5.45
CA ASP A 106 31.41 17.32 6.50
C ASP A 106 30.16 16.48 6.83
N ALA A 107 29.51 15.92 5.81
CA ALA A 107 28.38 15.02 5.99
C ALA A 107 28.79 13.73 6.74
N LYS A 108 29.94 13.15 6.43
CA LYS A 108 30.46 11.94 7.09
C LYS A 108 30.90 12.20 8.52
N GLU A 109 31.63 13.29 8.78
CA GLU A 109 32.10 13.65 10.11
C GLU A 109 30.93 13.96 11.05
N ASN A 110 29.92 14.68 10.55
CA ASN A 110 28.76 15.06 11.34
C ASN A 110 27.68 13.99 11.40
N ALA A 111 27.72 12.96 10.55
CA ALA A 111 26.69 11.90 10.51
C ALA A 111 26.47 11.22 11.86
N LEU A 112 27.55 10.94 12.61
CA LEU A 112 27.44 10.29 13.92
C LEU A 112 26.84 11.24 14.97
N LYS A 113 27.27 12.50 15.01
CA LYS A 113 26.73 13.55 15.89
C LYS A 113 25.24 13.79 15.61
N VAL A 114 24.86 13.88 14.34
CA VAL A 114 23.47 14.03 13.87
C VAL A 114 22.61 12.83 14.26
N ARG A 115 23.11 11.60 14.07
CA ARG A 115 22.37 10.38 14.48
C ARG A 115 22.14 10.36 15.99
N ILE A 116 23.17 10.67 16.78
CA ILE A 116 23.04 10.73 18.24
C ILE A 116 21.98 11.79 18.63
N ALA A 117 22.01 12.97 18.02
CA ALA A 117 21.02 14.03 18.28
C ALA A 117 19.58 13.57 18.03
N ILE A 118 19.33 12.92 16.89
CA ILE A 118 18.00 12.45 16.49
C ILE A 118 17.52 11.32 17.44
N TYR A 119 18.35 10.31 17.69
CA TYR A 119 17.96 9.18 18.52
C TYR A 119 17.82 9.55 20.00
N ALA A 120 18.73 10.39 20.53
CA ALA A 120 18.65 10.87 21.91
C ALA A 120 17.40 11.74 22.12
N SER A 121 17.12 12.66 21.20
CA SER A 121 15.92 13.49 21.27
C SER A 121 14.64 12.66 21.15
N PHE A 122 14.61 11.64 20.28
CA PHE A 122 13.46 10.76 20.15
C PHE A 122 13.18 9.97 21.44
N VAL A 123 14.20 9.34 22.03
CA VAL A 123 14.05 8.58 23.28
C VAL A 123 13.63 9.49 24.43
N ALA A 124 14.25 10.67 24.53
CA ALA A 124 13.90 11.66 25.54
C ALA A 124 12.44 12.13 25.38
N ASN A 125 12.01 12.51 24.17
CA ASN A 125 10.64 12.94 23.91
C ASN A 125 9.61 11.86 24.25
N CYS A 126 9.91 10.57 23.99
CA CYS A 126 9.03 9.45 24.41
C CYS A 126 8.89 9.35 25.93
N ILE A 127 9.99 9.49 26.68
CA ILE A 127 9.97 9.45 28.15
C ILE A 127 9.25 10.67 28.72
N LEU A 128 9.54 11.85 28.17
CA LEU A 128 8.94 13.11 28.61
C LEU A 128 7.45 13.17 28.30
N SER A 129 7.00 12.61 27.18
CA SER A 129 5.57 12.49 26.84
C SER A 129 4.79 11.80 27.95
N VAL A 130 5.26 10.64 28.43
CA VAL A 130 4.60 9.89 29.51
C VAL A 130 4.60 10.67 30.81
N LEU A 131 5.75 11.28 31.13
CA LEU A 131 5.97 11.99 32.38
C LEU A 131 5.17 13.31 32.46
N GLN A 132 5.03 14.03 31.35
CA GLN A 132 4.21 15.23 31.27
C GLN A 132 2.71 14.92 31.17
N LEU A 133 2.32 13.85 30.48
CA LEU A 133 0.94 13.38 30.51
C LEU A 133 0.50 13.01 31.93
N TYR A 134 1.38 12.34 32.69
CA TYR A 134 1.17 12.11 34.13
C TYR A 134 1.04 13.43 34.90
N ALA A 135 1.91 14.41 34.65
CA ALA A 135 1.86 15.71 35.31
C ALA A 135 0.54 16.46 35.04
N ALA A 136 0.06 16.46 33.79
CA ALA A 136 -1.19 17.10 33.39
C ALA A 136 -2.42 16.44 34.03
N ILE A 137 -2.48 15.10 34.02
CA ILE A 137 -3.62 14.36 34.59
C ILE A 137 -3.66 14.51 36.12
N SER A 138 -2.50 14.50 36.78
CA SER A 138 -2.41 14.57 38.25
C SER A 138 -2.61 15.97 38.83
N SER A 139 -2.25 17.02 38.08
CA SER A 139 -2.34 18.41 38.55
C SER A 139 -3.67 19.10 38.25
N LEU A 140 -4.44 18.58 37.28
CA LEU A 140 -5.63 19.24 36.73
C LEU A 140 -5.37 20.68 36.21
N SER A 141 -4.11 21.06 36.00
CA SER A 141 -3.71 22.38 35.52
C SER A 141 -3.80 22.44 34.00
N LEU A 142 -4.46 23.49 33.49
CA LEU A 142 -4.61 23.73 32.05
C LEU A 142 -3.29 24.11 31.39
N SER A 143 -2.40 24.82 32.10
CA SER A 143 -1.07 25.12 31.56
C SER A 143 -0.22 23.85 31.45
N PHE A 144 -0.29 22.92 32.40
CA PHE A 144 0.38 21.62 32.28
C PHE A 144 -0.26 20.71 31.22
N PHE A 145 -1.57 20.81 30.99
CA PHE A 145 -2.22 20.13 29.88
C PHE A 145 -1.72 20.67 28.52
N ALA A 146 -1.49 21.98 28.41
CA ALA A 146 -0.90 22.59 27.22
C ALA A 146 0.56 22.12 26.99
N THR A 147 1.39 22.06 28.04
CA THR A 147 2.76 21.53 27.92
C THR A 147 2.77 20.04 27.56
N ALA A 148 1.86 19.25 28.14
CA ALA A 148 1.78 17.81 27.88
C ALA A 148 1.31 17.50 26.47
N ALA A 149 0.40 18.29 25.91
CA ALA A 149 -0.02 18.16 24.53
C ALA A 149 1.18 18.32 23.59
N ASP A 150 2.04 19.31 23.81
CA ASP A 150 3.25 19.53 23.03
C ASP A 150 4.18 18.29 23.04
N SER A 151 4.57 17.84 24.24
CA SER A 151 5.46 16.69 24.40
C SER A 151 4.87 15.35 23.93
N VAL A 152 3.54 15.20 23.85
CA VAL A 152 2.89 13.98 23.35
C VAL A 152 2.94 13.89 21.83
N PHE A 153 2.85 15.02 21.13
CA PHE A 153 2.89 15.04 19.66
C PHE A 153 4.33 15.00 19.10
N ASP A 154 5.32 15.38 19.90
CA ASP A 154 6.76 15.33 19.57
C ASP A 154 7.28 13.94 19.10
N PRO A 155 7.03 12.81 19.81
CA PRO A 155 7.40 11.49 19.32
C PRO A 155 6.74 11.14 17.98
N GLY A 156 5.49 11.58 17.80
CA GLY A 156 4.72 11.39 16.58
C GLY A 156 5.36 12.11 15.40
N ALA A 157 5.79 13.36 15.59
CA ALA A 157 6.52 14.14 14.61
C ALA A 157 7.82 13.46 14.21
N ASN A 158 8.63 13.04 15.18
CA ASN A 158 9.91 12.40 14.95
C ASN A 158 9.78 11.08 14.17
N LEU A 159 8.75 10.27 14.47
CA LEU A 159 8.45 9.05 13.71
C LEU A 159 8.01 9.36 12.27
N LEU A 160 7.13 10.35 12.09
CA LEU A 160 6.64 10.77 10.79
C LEU A 160 7.78 11.30 9.91
N LEU A 161 8.62 12.19 10.45
CA LEU A 161 9.75 12.79 9.74
C LEU A 161 10.82 11.78 9.40
N ASN A 162 11.18 10.87 10.32
CA ASN A 162 12.11 9.78 10.02
C ASN A 162 11.55 8.83 8.96
N HIS A 163 10.24 8.54 8.99
CA HIS A 163 9.60 7.74 7.94
C HIS A 163 9.68 8.42 6.57
N LEU A 164 9.33 9.71 6.51
CA LEU A 164 9.33 10.49 5.27
C LEU A 164 10.75 10.71 4.73
N HIS A 165 11.74 10.90 5.59
CA HIS A 165 13.15 10.99 5.19
C HIS A 165 13.70 9.68 4.64
N ARG A 166 13.41 8.54 5.29
CA ARG A 166 13.78 7.23 4.74
C ARG A 166 13.09 6.94 3.42
N ARG A 167 11.87 7.48 3.25
CA ARG A 167 11.11 7.37 2.02
C ARG A 167 11.68 8.26 0.93
N SER A 168 12.08 9.51 1.24
CA SER A 168 12.69 10.44 0.28
C SER A 168 13.98 9.91 -0.32
N GLN A 169 14.79 9.18 0.47
CA GLN A 169 16.03 8.57 -0.01
C GLN A 169 15.81 7.31 -0.87
N ARG A 170 14.65 6.65 -0.77
CA ARG A 170 14.36 5.37 -1.46
C ARG A 170 13.25 5.52 -2.49
N VAL A 171 13.07 6.73 -3.02
CA VAL A 171 12.06 7.01 -4.03
C VAL A 171 12.47 6.37 -5.35
N ASP A 172 11.52 5.67 -5.96
CA ASP A 172 11.68 5.16 -7.32
C ASP A 172 11.58 6.33 -8.32
N LEU A 173 12.70 6.64 -8.96
CA LEU A 173 12.82 7.75 -9.92
C LEU A 173 11.88 7.57 -11.13
N ASN A 174 11.52 6.34 -11.49
CA ASN A 174 10.55 6.11 -12.58
C ASN A 174 9.14 6.59 -12.22
N LYS A 175 8.81 6.60 -10.92
CA LYS A 175 7.51 7.04 -10.42
C LYS A 175 7.50 8.50 -10.01
N TYR A 176 8.62 8.99 -9.49
CA TYR A 176 8.81 10.38 -9.06
C TYR A 176 10.11 10.90 -9.65
N PRO A 177 10.09 11.36 -10.92
CA PRO A 177 11.30 11.76 -11.63
C PRO A 177 11.95 13.02 -11.04
N GLY A 178 11.16 13.88 -10.36
CA GLY A 178 11.66 15.08 -9.68
C GLY A 178 12.25 14.82 -8.29
N GLY A 179 12.61 13.57 -7.96
CA GLY A 179 13.27 13.20 -6.71
C GLY A 179 12.34 13.12 -5.49
N GLY A 180 12.96 12.94 -4.33
CA GLY A 180 12.28 12.66 -3.06
C GLY A 180 12.28 13.82 -2.06
N ALA A 181 13.01 14.90 -2.33
CA ALA A 181 13.26 15.96 -1.35
C ALA A 181 11.98 16.63 -0.80
N ARG A 182 10.91 16.67 -1.59
CA ARG A 182 9.62 17.28 -1.20
C ARG A 182 8.88 16.51 -0.11
N PHE A 183 9.14 15.21 0.05
CA PHE A 183 8.43 14.39 1.05
C PHE A 183 8.69 14.83 2.49
N THR A 184 9.89 15.34 2.80
CA THR A 184 10.22 15.83 4.15
C THR A 184 9.52 17.15 4.44
N THR A 185 9.51 18.08 3.49
CA THR A 185 8.78 19.36 3.58
C THR A 185 7.28 19.14 3.76
N ILE A 186 6.68 18.20 3.01
CA ILE A 186 5.27 17.82 3.18
C ILE A 186 5.02 17.28 4.60
N GLY A 187 5.95 16.48 5.13
CA GLY A 187 5.89 15.99 6.51
C GLY A 187 5.84 17.10 7.55
N ASN A 188 6.73 18.09 7.42
CA ASN A 188 6.78 19.25 8.31
C ASN A 188 5.48 20.06 8.27
N ILE A 189 4.88 20.25 7.08
CA ILE A 189 3.61 20.96 6.92
C ILE A 189 2.47 20.21 7.62
N VAL A 190 2.35 18.90 7.40
CA VAL A 190 1.31 18.07 8.04
C VAL A 190 1.45 18.13 9.56
N TYR A 191 2.68 18.10 10.07
CA TYR A 191 2.94 18.23 11.50
C TYR A 191 2.53 19.59 12.05
N ALA A 192 2.91 20.69 11.39
CA ALA A 192 2.55 22.04 11.81
C ALA A 192 1.02 22.23 11.91
N PHE A 193 0.25 21.64 10.99
CA PHE A 193 -1.22 21.68 11.04
C PHE A 193 -1.80 20.86 12.21
N ALA A 194 -1.20 19.73 12.55
CA ALA A 194 -1.61 18.94 13.71
C ALA A 194 -1.42 19.74 15.01
N MET A 195 -0.25 20.38 15.17
CA MET A 195 0.06 21.23 16.32
C MET A 195 -0.86 22.45 16.41
N LEU A 196 -1.09 23.13 15.28
CA LEU A 196 -2.04 24.25 15.21
C LEU A 196 -3.43 23.85 15.71
N THR A 197 -3.92 22.67 15.32
CA THR A 197 -5.24 22.16 15.72
C THR A 197 -5.31 21.95 17.24
N VAL A 198 -4.30 21.31 17.81
CA VAL A 198 -4.21 21.06 19.26
C VAL A 198 -4.16 22.38 20.03
N SER A 199 -3.36 23.35 19.59
CA SER A 199 -3.25 24.65 20.27
C SER A 199 -4.53 25.47 20.20
N ILE A 200 -5.29 25.43 19.09
CA ILE A 200 -6.60 26.09 18.99
C ILE A 200 -7.59 25.49 20.00
N ILE A 201 -7.59 24.16 20.13
CA ILE A 201 -8.43 23.44 21.09
C ILE A 201 -8.08 23.88 22.53
N LEU A 202 -6.78 24.00 22.86
CA LEU A 202 -6.32 24.47 24.17
C LEU A 202 -6.71 25.92 24.47
N VAL A 203 -6.64 26.82 23.48
CA VAL A 203 -7.13 28.20 23.62
C VAL A 203 -8.63 28.20 23.93
N ALA A 204 -9.41 27.40 23.20
CA ALA A 204 -10.85 27.31 23.42
C ALA A 204 -11.18 26.83 24.84
N PHE A 205 -10.51 25.78 25.35
CA PHE A 205 -10.70 25.30 26.72
C PHE A 205 -10.30 26.34 27.76
N SER A 206 -9.22 27.07 27.53
CA SER A 206 -8.73 28.06 28.49
C SER A 206 -9.66 29.28 28.56
N ILE A 207 -10.21 29.74 27.43
CA ILE A 207 -11.23 30.80 27.39
C ILE A 207 -12.51 30.35 28.09
N GLN A 208 -12.92 29.11 27.81
CA GLN A 208 -14.07 28.50 28.46
C GLN A 208 -13.84 28.37 29.97
N GLU A 209 -12.62 28.08 30.43
CA GLU A 209 -12.24 28.07 31.84
C GLU A 209 -12.52 29.39 32.53
N ILE A 210 -12.00 30.47 31.96
CA ILE A 210 -12.20 31.83 32.45
C ILE A 210 -13.69 32.22 32.46
N ALA A 211 -14.44 31.86 31.40
CA ALA A 211 -15.84 32.26 31.24
C ALA A 211 -16.83 31.55 32.19
N THR A 212 -16.46 30.39 32.73
CA THR A 212 -17.38 29.49 33.43
C THR A 212 -17.00 29.24 34.90
N HIS A 213 -15.94 29.88 35.39
CA HIS A 213 -15.41 29.67 36.73
C HIS A 213 -16.44 30.03 37.82
N LYS A 214 -16.78 29.05 38.67
CA LYS A 214 -17.58 29.27 39.88
C LYS A 214 -16.64 29.65 41.03
N SER A 215 -16.92 30.78 41.69
CA SER A 215 -16.15 31.27 42.83
C SER A 215 -16.14 30.25 43.99
N GLY A 216 -15.09 29.43 44.09
CA GLY A 216 -14.91 28.47 45.18
C GLY A 216 -13.94 27.30 44.93
N GLU A 217 -13.62 26.95 43.68
CA GLU A 217 -12.61 25.91 43.37
C GLU A 217 -11.20 26.52 43.39
N GLN A 218 -10.34 26.04 44.28
CA GLN A 218 -8.91 26.33 44.25
C GLN A 218 -8.18 25.11 43.67
N LEU A 219 -7.24 25.35 42.74
CA LEU A 219 -6.38 24.30 42.20
C LEU A 219 -5.41 23.83 43.29
N ASP A 220 -5.43 22.53 43.62
CA ASP A 220 -4.49 21.94 44.57
C ASP A 220 -3.06 21.95 44.01
N PHE A 221 -2.11 22.47 44.79
CA PHE A 221 -0.70 22.55 44.38
C PHE A 221 -0.03 21.18 44.46
N HIS A 222 -0.04 20.45 43.34
CA HIS A 222 0.55 19.11 43.26
C HIS A 222 2.07 19.16 42.94
N ILE A 223 2.90 19.08 43.99
CA ILE A 223 4.38 19.13 43.90
C ILE A 223 4.96 18.10 42.91
N PRO A 224 4.49 16.83 42.86
CA PRO A 224 5.03 15.85 41.91
C PRO A 224 4.87 16.26 40.44
N SER A 225 3.80 16.99 40.09
CA SER A 225 3.56 17.45 38.72
C SER A 225 4.52 18.57 38.31
N VAL A 226 4.85 19.48 39.24
CA VAL A 226 5.84 20.54 39.03
C VAL A 226 7.24 19.94 38.87
N VAL A 227 7.59 18.95 39.69
CA VAL A 227 8.88 18.23 39.58
C VAL A 227 8.97 17.50 38.24
N ALA A 228 7.89 16.86 37.80
CA ALA A 228 7.84 16.18 36.52
C ALA A 228 8.09 17.15 35.33
N VAL A 229 7.39 18.28 35.28
CA VAL A 229 7.63 19.29 34.22
C VAL A 229 9.03 19.94 34.37
N GLY A 230 9.56 20.06 35.60
CA GLY A 230 10.94 20.49 35.84
C GLY A 230 12.01 19.55 35.28
N ILE A 231 11.81 18.23 35.39
CA ILE A 231 12.68 17.21 34.77
C ILE A 231 12.63 17.34 33.24
N ALA A 232 11.45 17.61 32.68
CA ALA A 232 11.29 17.84 31.25
C ALA A 232 12.06 19.08 30.78
N PHE A 233 11.93 20.20 31.51
CA PHE A 233 12.68 21.43 31.24
C PHE A 233 14.19 21.18 31.26
N GLY A 234 14.71 20.49 32.28
CA GLY A 234 16.15 20.18 32.39
C GLY A 234 16.65 19.28 31.27
N THR A 235 15.86 18.27 30.89
CA THR A 235 16.21 17.33 29.81
C THR A 235 16.23 18.05 28.45
N LYS A 236 15.21 18.86 28.16
CA LYS A 236 15.11 19.67 26.93
C LYS A 236 16.21 20.74 26.87
N LEU A 237 16.60 21.33 27.99
CA LEU A 237 17.73 22.28 28.05
C LEU A 237 19.05 21.62 27.63
N LEU A 238 19.33 20.41 28.11
CA LEU A 238 20.54 19.67 27.70
C LEU A 238 20.52 19.33 26.20
N LEU A 239 19.38 18.88 25.69
CA LEU A 239 19.20 18.59 24.26
C LEU A 239 19.29 19.85 23.40
N PHE A 240 18.75 20.98 23.86
CA PHE A 240 18.85 22.27 23.22
C PHE A 240 20.30 22.71 23.08
N LEU A 241 21.10 22.62 24.14
CA LEU A 241 22.53 22.97 24.11
C LEU A 241 23.31 22.05 23.17
N TYR A 242 23.01 20.76 23.18
CA TYR A 242 23.62 19.80 22.26
C TYR A 242 23.28 20.12 20.80
N CYS A 243 21.99 20.28 20.47
CA CYS A 243 21.54 20.58 19.11
C CYS A 243 21.99 21.95 18.63
N PHE A 244 22.12 22.95 19.52
CA PHE A 244 22.62 24.29 19.19
C PHE A 244 24.03 24.25 18.60
N SER A 245 24.89 23.37 19.11
CA SER A 245 26.28 23.20 18.67
C SER A 245 26.40 22.64 17.25
N ILE A 246 25.42 21.82 16.83
CA ILE A 246 25.44 21.07 15.55
C ILE A 246 24.30 21.46 14.59
N ARG A 247 23.63 22.59 14.83
CA ARG A 247 22.42 23.00 14.08
C ARG A 247 22.66 23.22 12.58
N SER A 248 23.87 23.61 12.19
CA SER A 248 24.21 23.87 10.79
C SER A 248 24.52 22.61 9.99
N SER A 249 24.68 21.45 10.66
CA SER A 249 25.07 20.20 9.99
C SER A 249 23.91 19.48 9.31
N SER A 250 22.66 19.71 9.72
CA SER A 250 21.48 19.03 9.16
C SER A 250 20.21 19.84 9.38
N SER A 251 19.36 19.90 8.35
CA SER A 251 18.00 20.47 8.40
C SER A 251 17.16 19.85 9.51
N GLN A 252 17.28 18.54 9.73
CA GLN A 252 16.55 17.83 10.78
C GLN A 252 16.98 18.30 12.17
N VAL A 253 18.28 18.46 12.40
CA VAL A 253 18.81 18.92 13.69
C VAL A 253 18.43 20.38 13.95
N GLN A 254 18.36 21.21 12.92
CA GLN A 254 17.84 22.56 13.03
C GLN A 254 16.38 22.56 13.49
N VAL A 255 15.53 21.73 12.89
CA VAL A 255 14.12 21.60 13.30
C VAL A 255 14.03 21.10 14.75
N LEU A 256 14.80 20.06 15.13
CA LEU A 256 14.85 19.59 16.51
C LEU A 256 15.34 20.66 17.50
N TRP A 257 16.26 21.53 17.08
CA TRP A 257 16.70 22.63 17.92
C TRP A 257 15.61 23.70 18.11
N GLU A 258 14.89 24.04 17.04
CA GLU A 258 13.75 24.97 17.10
C GLU A 258 12.63 24.43 18.00
N ASP A 259 12.39 23.12 17.94
CA ASP A 259 11.49 22.35 18.80
C ASP A 259 11.90 22.48 20.27
N HIS A 260 13.11 22.01 20.64
CA HIS A 260 13.61 22.10 22.03
C HIS A 260 13.65 23.52 22.59
N ARG A 261 13.88 24.53 21.73
CA ARG A 261 13.84 25.95 22.11
C ARG A 261 12.42 26.37 22.51
N ASN A 262 11.44 26.00 21.70
CA ASN A 262 10.05 26.32 21.95
C ASN A 262 9.57 25.59 23.21
N ASP A 263 9.95 24.32 23.39
CA ASP A 263 9.59 23.52 24.57
C ASP A 263 10.19 24.08 25.86
N LEU A 264 11.40 24.63 25.79
CA LEU A 264 12.04 25.26 26.95
C LEU A 264 11.23 26.49 27.41
N LEU A 265 10.77 27.30 26.45
CA LEU A 265 9.91 28.46 26.74
C LEU A 265 8.55 28.01 27.29
N ILE A 266 7.94 27.00 26.68
CA ILE A 266 6.61 26.48 27.02
C ILE A 266 6.61 25.82 28.41
N ASN A 267 7.57 24.92 28.67
CA ASN A 267 7.70 24.24 29.96
C ASN A 267 8.09 25.20 31.09
N GLY A 268 8.98 26.16 30.80
CA GLY A 268 9.36 27.19 31.77
C GLY A 268 8.17 28.08 32.15
N PHE A 269 7.39 28.52 31.15
CA PHE A 269 6.20 29.33 31.39
C PHE A 269 5.09 28.53 32.06
N GLY A 270 4.89 27.26 31.68
CA GLY A 270 3.90 26.36 32.29
C GLY A 270 4.15 26.13 33.79
N ILE A 271 5.40 25.89 34.19
CA ILE A 271 5.78 25.79 35.61
C ILE A 271 5.44 27.08 36.37
N PHE A 272 5.75 28.23 35.76
CA PHE A 272 5.49 29.54 36.35
C PHE A 272 3.98 29.79 36.51
N THR A 273 3.19 29.59 35.46
CA THR A 273 1.76 29.92 35.46
C THR A 273 0.94 28.93 36.27
N SER A 274 1.31 27.65 36.29
CA SER A 274 0.65 26.64 37.14
C SER A 274 0.90 26.94 38.62
N SER A 275 2.15 27.23 38.99
CA SER A 275 2.52 27.54 40.38
C SER A 275 1.91 28.85 40.88
N ALA A 276 1.87 29.87 40.02
CA ALA A 276 1.22 31.15 40.32
C ALA A 276 -0.32 31.03 40.36
N GLY A 277 -0.90 30.17 39.52
CA GLY A 277 -2.33 29.86 39.50
C GLY A 277 -2.82 29.22 40.80
N ALA A 278 -2.03 28.29 41.35
CA ALA A 278 -2.36 27.59 42.59
C ALA A 278 -2.14 28.43 43.87
N LYS A 279 -1.19 29.38 43.88
CA LYS A 279 -0.81 30.14 45.09
C LYS A 279 -1.24 31.61 45.12
N ILE A 280 -1.46 32.24 43.97
CA ILE A 280 -1.68 33.69 43.87
C ILE A 280 -3.11 33.98 43.38
N LEU A 281 -3.43 33.63 42.12
CA LEU A 281 -4.72 33.92 41.50
C LEU A 281 -5.12 32.80 40.53
N TRP A 282 -6.32 32.24 40.70
CA TRP A 282 -6.82 31.09 39.93
C TRP A 282 -6.77 31.27 38.39
N TRP A 283 -7.00 32.48 37.89
CA TRP A 283 -7.07 32.76 36.46
C TRP A 283 -5.69 32.80 35.78
N ILE A 284 -4.59 32.82 36.54
CA ILE A 284 -3.23 32.85 35.97
C ILE A 284 -2.91 31.56 35.21
N ASP A 285 -3.42 30.41 35.66
CA ASP A 285 -3.21 29.13 34.99
C ASP A 285 -3.87 29.05 33.59
N PRO A 286 -5.19 29.33 33.43
CA PRO A 286 -5.81 29.38 32.12
C PRO A 286 -5.31 30.55 31.27
N ALA A 287 -5.01 31.72 31.84
CA ALA A 287 -4.38 32.82 31.08
C ALA A 287 -2.98 32.42 30.57
N GLY A 288 -2.22 31.68 31.38
CA GLY A 288 -0.94 31.10 31.01
C GLY A 288 -1.06 30.12 29.85
N ALA A 289 -2.03 29.22 29.90
CA ALA A 289 -2.33 28.27 28.84
C ALA A 289 -2.71 28.97 27.51
N ILE A 290 -3.46 30.08 27.56
CA ILE A 290 -3.77 30.90 26.37
C ILE A 290 -2.49 31.49 25.77
N ILE A 291 -1.65 32.12 26.59
CA ILE A 291 -0.41 32.75 26.13
C ILE A 291 0.51 31.71 25.49
N ILE A 292 0.71 30.57 26.16
CA ILE A 292 1.49 29.43 25.64
C ILE A 292 0.93 28.99 24.28
N SER A 293 -0.37 28.74 24.20
CA SER A 293 -1.00 28.23 22.98
C SER A 293 -0.92 29.23 21.83
N VAL A 294 -1.03 30.54 22.10
CA VAL A 294 -0.85 31.59 21.07
C VAL A 294 0.59 31.64 20.57
N VAL A 295 1.58 31.50 21.45
CA VAL A 295 3.00 31.44 21.06
C VAL A 295 3.25 30.22 20.16
N ILE A 296 2.70 29.05 20.51
CA ILE A 296 2.78 27.83 19.70
C ILE A 296 2.13 28.06 18.32
N ILE A 297 0.93 28.63 18.27
CA ILE A 297 0.23 28.96 17.02
C ILE A 297 1.08 29.85 16.12
N VAL A 298 1.65 30.94 16.65
CA VAL A 298 2.47 31.88 15.88
C VAL A 298 3.75 31.20 15.37
N SER A 299 4.42 30.42 16.24
CA SER A 299 5.65 29.70 15.89
C SER A 299 5.40 28.72 14.74
N TRP A 300 4.43 27.81 14.89
CA TRP A 300 4.15 26.78 13.87
C TRP A 300 3.51 27.34 12.60
N THR A 301 2.73 28.41 12.69
CA THR A 301 2.19 29.09 11.49
C THR A 301 3.34 29.67 10.66
N ARG A 302 4.33 30.29 11.31
CA ARG A 302 5.52 30.79 10.62
C ARG A 302 6.30 29.65 9.96
N THR A 303 6.54 28.55 10.68
CA THR A 303 7.23 27.38 10.13
C THR A 303 6.46 26.77 8.95
N ALA A 304 5.13 26.65 9.04
CA ALA A 304 4.29 26.14 7.96
C ALA A 304 4.41 27.01 6.70
N ILE A 305 4.40 28.35 6.84
CA ILE A 305 4.57 29.28 5.72
C ILE A 305 5.95 29.15 5.10
N GLU A 306 7.02 29.03 5.91
CA GLU A 306 8.39 28.85 5.41
C GLU A 306 8.54 27.53 4.64
N GLN A 307 8.04 26.42 5.17
CA GLN A 307 8.05 25.12 4.49
C GLN A 307 7.19 25.14 3.21
N PHE A 308 6.05 25.84 3.23
CA PHE A 308 5.23 26.02 2.04
C PHE A 308 5.95 26.82 0.95
N LYS A 309 6.71 27.87 1.33
CA LYS A 309 7.56 28.62 0.39
C LYS A 309 8.64 27.76 -0.26
N HIS A 310 9.24 26.83 0.49
CA HIS A 310 10.19 25.86 -0.08
C HIS A 310 9.54 24.89 -1.07
N LEU A 311 8.27 24.52 -0.84
CA LEU A 311 7.51 23.71 -1.79
C LEU A 311 7.07 24.51 -3.03
N ALA A 312 6.81 25.81 -2.87
CA ALA A 312 6.43 26.74 -3.93
C ALA A 312 7.61 27.20 -4.81
N GLY A 313 8.84 26.80 -4.48
CA GLY A 313 10.02 27.15 -5.28
C GLY A 313 10.55 28.56 -5.04
N VAL A 314 10.65 28.99 -3.78
CA VAL A 314 11.35 30.24 -3.43
C VAL A 314 12.80 30.22 -3.94
N ALA A 315 13.30 31.38 -4.39
CA ALA A 315 14.65 31.52 -4.91
C ALA A 315 15.71 31.13 -3.87
N ALA A 316 16.80 30.52 -4.33
CA ALA A 316 17.96 30.19 -3.53
C ALA A 316 18.67 31.48 -3.04
N PRO A 317 19.47 31.40 -1.96
CA PRO A 317 20.27 32.53 -1.51
C PRO A 317 21.15 33.12 -2.63
N HIS A 318 21.35 34.44 -2.59
CA HIS A 318 22.09 35.15 -3.64
C HIS A 318 23.53 34.64 -3.77
N ASP A 319 24.18 34.27 -2.66
CA ASP A 319 25.54 33.73 -2.65
C ASP A 319 25.65 32.42 -3.45
N PHE A 320 24.65 31.55 -3.32
CA PHE A 320 24.61 30.30 -4.06
C PHE A 320 24.36 30.54 -5.55
N THR A 321 23.46 31.47 -5.88
CA THR A 321 23.21 31.86 -7.27
C THR A 321 24.45 32.47 -7.92
N GLN A 322 25.20 33.31 -7.19
CA GLN A 322 26.48 33.86 -7.64
C GLN A 322 27.53 32.78 -7.86
N LEU A 323 27.58 31.76 -7.00
CA LEU A 323 28.47 30.60 -7.16
C LEU A 323 28.15 29.87 -8.47
N VAL A 324 26.88 29.54 -8.72
CA VAL A 324 26.46 28.88 -9.96
C VAL A 324 26.82 29.71 -11.20
N ILE A 325 26.53 31.02 -11.18
CA ILE A 325 26.85 31.93 -12.30
C ILE A 325 28.35 31.97 -12.56
N TYR A 326 29.16 32.13 -11.51
CA TYR A 326 30.62 32.18 -11.64
C TYR A 326 31.17 30.86 -12.19
N LYS A 327 30.67 29.72 -11.70
CA LYS A 327 31.09 28.39 -12.17
C LYS A 327 30.67 28.13 -13.61
N ALA A 328 29.45 28.47 -14.00
CA ALA A 328 29.00 28.32 -15.37
C ALA A 328 29.76 29.22 -16.35
N LEU A 329 30.06 30.48 -15.98
CA LEU A 329 30.86 31.39 -16.82
C LEU A 329 32.33 30.96 -16.98
N THR A 330 32.90 30.33 -15.97
CA THR A 330 34.34 29.95 -15.96
C THR A 330 34.58 28.50 -16.39
N PHE A 331 33.54 27.81 -16.83
CA PHE A 331 33.60 26.39 -17.17
C PHE A 331 34.35 26.13 -18.48
N SER A 332 33.99 26.82 -19.56
CA SER A 332 34.56 26.67 -20.89
C SER A 332 34.62 28.00 -21.63
N ASP A 333 35.66 28.20 -22.44
CA ASP A 333 35.82 29.41 -23.27
C ASP A 333 34.78 29.49 -24.41
N ASP A 334 34.10 28.39 -24.71
CA ASP A 334 33.00 28.35 -25.69
C ASP A 334 31.71 29.04 -25.18
N ILE A 335 31.59 29.27 -23.86
CA ILE A 335 30.46 29.96 -23.24
C ILE A 335 30.73 31.47 -23.26
N LYS A 336 30.03 32.21 -24.13
CA LYS A 336 30.23 33.66 -24.29
C LYS A 336 29.54 34.46 -23.20
N GLN A 337 28.34 34.03 -22.79
CA GLN A 337 27.48 34.72 -21.85
C GLN A 337 26.51 33.74 -21.17
N ILE A 338 26.05 34.09 -19.97
CA ILE A 338 24.85 33.48 -19.36
C ILE A 338 23.68 34.43 -19.57
N ASP A 339 22.60 33.95 -20.19
CA ASP A 339 21.40 34.74 -20.41
C ASP A 339 20.57 34.81 -19.13
N THR A 340 20.20 33.65 -18.59
CA THR A 340 19.49 33.57 -17.31
C THR A 340 20.05 32.45 -16.43
N CYS A 341 20.06 32.70 -15.11
CA CYS A 341 20.38 31.69 -14.11
C CYS A 341 19.36 31.77 -12.99
N ARG A 342 18.63 30.68 -12.76
CA ARG A 342 17.60 30.56 -11.73
C ARG A 342 17.92 29.37 -10.85
N ALA A 343 18.19 29.63 -9.59
CA ALA A 343 18.29 28.58 -8.57
C ALA A 343 17.11 28.75 -7.61
N TYR A 344 16.34 27.68 -7.39
CA TYR A 344 15.17 27.71 -6.51
C TYR A 344 14.98 26.41 -5.75
N HIS A 345 14.25 26.46 -4.65
CA HIS A 345 14.03 25.31 -3.78
C HIS A 345 13.14 24.24 -4.42
N SER A 346 13.52 22.97 -4.28
CA SER A 346 12.69 21.77 -4.48
C SER A 346 12.69 21.00 -3.15
N GLY A 347 11.86 21.42 -2.21
CA GLY A 347 11.92 20.94 -0.83
C GLY A 347 13.21 21.44 -0.14
N GLU A 348 14.02 20.53 0.41
CA GLU A 348 15.27 20.88 1.11
C GLU A 348 16.46 21.13 0.18
N ARG A 349 16.38 20.76 -1.11
CA ARG A 349 17.47 20.90 -2.10
C ARG A 349 17.13 21.96 -3.15
N TYR A 350 18.08 22.28 -4.03
CA TYR A 350 17.91 23.24 -5.12
C TYR A 350 17.73 22.58 -6.48
N LEU A 351 16.85 23.15 -7.28
CA LEU A 351 16.84 22.99 -8.72
C LEU A 351 17.57 24.19 -9.33
N VAL A 352 18.45 23.93 -10.28
CA VAL A 352 19.24 24.97 -10.94
C VAL A 352 18.92 24.96 -12.43
N GLU A 353 18.53 26.10 -12.98
CA GLU A 353 18.30 26.31 -14.41
C GLU A 353 19.29 27.37 -14.90
N VAL A 354 20.09 27.04 -15.90
CA VAL A 354 21.11 27.94 -16.48
C VAL A 354 20.97 27.95 -17.99
N ASP A 355 20.74 29.14 -18.54
CA ASP A 355 20.73 29.37 -19.99
C ASP A 355 22.10 29.90 -20.41
N ILE A 356 22.87 29.08 -21.13
CA ILE A 356 24.19 29.45 -21.64
C ILE A 356 24.10 29.87 -23.11
N VAL A 357 24.87 30.91 -23.46
CA VAL A 357 24.94 31.47 -24.80
C VAL A 357 26.26 31.07 -25.47
N MET A 358 26.17 30.39 -26.61
CA MET A 358 27.30 29.89 -27.39
C MET A 358 27.26 30.42 -28.84
N ASP A 359 28.36 30.28 -29.56
CA ASP A 359 28.44 30.66 -30.98
C ASP A 359 27.49 29.82 -31.86
N ALA A 360 26.83 30.45 -32.84
CA ALA A 360 25.98 29.77 -33.81
C ALA A 360 26.77 28.84 -34.74
N GLU A 361 28.07 29.08 -34.94
CA GLU A 361 28.92 28.23 -35.77
C GLU A 361 29.43 26.97 -35.05
N ILE A 362 29.21 26.84 -33.73
CA ILE A 362 29.67 25.67 -32.98
C ILE A 362 28.86 24.42 -33.40
N PRO A 363 29.54 23.30 -33.71
CA PRO A 363 28.87 22.03 -34.00
C PRO A 363 27.97 21.58 -32.85
N LEU A 364 26.76 21.11 -33.16
CA LEU A 364 25.77 20.70 -32.16
C LEU A 364 26.29 19.67 -31.15
N TRP A 365 27.11 18.71 -31.58
CA TRP A 365 27.69 17.71 -30.68
C TRP A 365 28.60 18.36 -29.63
N LYS A 366 29.43 19.33 -30.03
CA LYS A 366 30.34 20.04 -29.11
C LYS A 366 29.54 20.93 -28.14
N ALA A 367 28.53 21.64 -28.65
CA ALA A 367 27.61 22.44 -27.85
C ALA A 367 26.86 21.56 -26.83
N HIS A 368 26.36 20.40 -27.25
CA HIS A 368 25.71 19.42 -26.38
C HIS A 368 26.68 18.91 -25.31
N ASP A 369 27.88 18.47 -25.67
CA ASP A 369 28.86 17.92 -24.72
C ASP A 369 29.26 18.96 -23.67
N VAL A 370 29.51 20.21 -24.05
CA VAL A 370 29.79 21.29 -23.09
C VAL A 370 28.60 21.55 -22.16
N SER A 371 27.37 21.55 -22.68
CA SER A 371 26.17 21.73 -21.86
C SER A 371 25.92 20.57 -20.89
N GLN A 372 26.15 19.34 -21.35
CA GLN A 372 25.99 18.11 -20.56
C GLN A 372 27.06 18.01 -19.48
N ASP A 373 28.33 18.29 -19.81
CA ASP A 373 29.42 18.31 -18.84
C ASP A 373 29.20 19.39 -17.78
N LEU A 374 28.72 20.58 -18.18
CA LEU A 374 28.36 21.64 -17.22
C LEU A 374 27.21 21.19 -16.31
N GLN A 375 26.19 20.53 -16.86
CA GLN A 375 25.08 19.99 -16.07
C GLN A 375 25.59 18.97 -15.05
N ASP A 376 26.38 17.99 -15.48
CA ASP A 376 26.92 16.93 -14.64
C ASP A 376 27.81 17.51 -13.52
N GLN A 377 28.59 18.54 -13.82
CA GLN A 377 29.39 19.25 -12.83
C GLN A 377 28.51 20.02 -11.84
N LEU A 378 27.50 20.78 -12.29
CA LEU A 378 26.60 21.52 -11.39
C LEU A 378 25.84 20.59 -10.45
N GLU A 379 25.49 19.38 -10.90
CA GLU A 379 24.87 18.34 -10.07
C GLU A 379 25.80 17.77 -8.99
N THR A 380 27.13 17.95 -9.09
CA THR A 380 28.07 17.59 -8.02
C THR A 380 28.05 18.55 -6.83
N LEU A 381 27.53 19.76 -7.01
CA LEU A 381 27.52 20.77 -5.94
C LEU A 381 26.66 20.29 -4.75
N PRO A 382 27.09 20.58 -3.50
CA PRO A 382 26.29 20.24 -2.34
C PRO A 382 24.94 20.96 -2.42
N MET A 383 23.86 20.25 -2.08
CA MET A 383 22.46 20.72 -2.10
C MET A 383 21.76 20.79 -3.46
N VAL A 384 22.45 20.59 -4.59
CA VAL A 384 21.78 20.51 -5.91
C VAL A 384 21.08 19.15 -6.06
N GLU A 385 19.79 19.15 -6.36
CA GLU A 385 19.04 17.93 -6.69
C GLU A 385 19.12 17.62 -8.20
N ARG A 386 19.03 18.67 -9.02
CA ARG A 386 19.12 18.58 -10.48
C ARG A 386 19.53 19.93 -11.06
N ALA A 387 20.32 19.90 -12.13
CA ALA A 387 20.59 21.06 -12.97
C ALA A 387 19.95 20.88 -14.35
N TYR A 388 19.47 21.98 -14.93
CA TYR A 388 19.03 22.08 -16.31
C TYR A 388 19.89 23.14 -16.98
N VAL A 389 20.59 22.74 -18.03
CA VAL A 389 21.41 23.64 -18.82
C VAL A 389 20.76 23.74 -20.20
N GLN A 390 20.28 24.93 -20.53
CA GLN A 390 19.68 25.21 -21.82
C GLN A 390 20.68 26.00 -22.68
N LEU A 391 20.67 25.70 -23.98
CA LEU A 391 21.59 26.29 -24.93
C LEU A 391 20.88 27.32 -25.81
N ALA A 392 21.37 28.55 -25.79
CA ALA A 392 20.97 29.64 -26.67
C ALA A 392 22.12 29.97 -27.64
N LEU A 393 21.78 30.23 -28.91
CA LEU A 393 22.75 30.57 -29.94
C LEU A 393 22.75 32.07 -30.21
N VAL A 394 23.94 32.65 -30.39
CA VAL A 394 24.08 34.01 -30.91
C VAL A 394 23.80 34.00 -32.40
N ILE A 395 22.58 34.36 -32.82
CA ILE A 395 22.26 34.56 -34.24
C ILE A 395 22.60 36.01 -34.59
N GLU A 396 23.69 36.23 -35.34
CA GLU A 396 23.95 37.54 -35.96
C GLU A 396 22.77 37.93 -36.87
N GLY A 397 22.10 39.04 -36.54
CA GLY A 397 21.02 39.61 -37.35
C GLY A 397 19.66 39.80 -36.67
N SER A 398 19.48 39.38 -35.41
CA SER A 398 18.25 39.66 -34.65
C SER A 398 18.41 40.97 -33.87
N CYS A 399 17.68 42.03 -34.25
CA CYS A 399 17.67 43.32 -33.56
C CYS A 399 17.55 43.19 -32.03
N THR A 400 18.64 43.51 -31.33
CA THR A 400 18.59 43.99 -29.94
C THR A 400 19.13 45.42 -29.91
N ILE A 401 18.32 46.30 -29.33
CA ILE A 401 18.56 47.73 -29.16
C ILE A 401 19.89 47.93 -28.41
N PRO A 402 20.78 48.85 -28.85
CA PRO A 402 22.04 49.09 -28.17
C PRO A 402 21.78 49.77 -26.82
N LEU A 403 21.97 49.04 -25.73
CA LEU A 403 22.12 49.65 -24.42
C LEU A 403 23.57 50.13 -24.28
N SER A 404 23.73 51.45 -24.33
CA SER A 404 24.89 52.21 -23.87
C SER A 404 25.34 51.79 -22.45
N PRO A 405 26.62 51.98 -22.09
CA PRO A 405 27.23 51.36 -20.90
C PRO A 405 26.73 52.01 -19.59
N PRO A 406 26.64 51.27 -18.46
CA PRO A 406 26.46 51.90 -17.17
C PRO A 406 27.81 52.35 -16.62
N LEU A 407 28.00 53.66 -16.65
CA LEU A 407 28.85 54.37 -15.72
C LEU A 407 28.36 54.10 -14.29
N VAL A 408 29.29 53.61 -13.47
CA VAL A 408 29.30 53.77 -12.02
C VAL A 408 29.11 55.25 -11.69
N SER A 409 27.95 55.65 -11.17
CA SER A 409 27.75 56.71 -10.16
C SER A 409 26.29 57.15 -10.09
N ARG A 410 25.84 57.51 -8.88
CA ARG A 410 24.54 58.09 -8.49
C ARG A 410 23.44 57.10 -8.08
N LEU A 411 23.58 56.58 -6.86
CA LEU A 411 22.45 56.37 -5.96
C LEU A 411 22.73 57.09 -4.63
N SER A 412 22.49 58.40 -4.65
CA SER A 412 22.12 59.16 -3.46
C SER A 412 20.96 60.07 -3.84
N SER A 413 19.96 60.10 -2.95
CA SER A 413 18.84 61.06 -2.84
C SER A 413 17.79 61.10 -3.96
N THR A 414 16.58 60.61 -3.66
CA THR A 414 15.27 61.32 -3.71
C THR A 414 14.14 60.29 -3.46
N GLN A 415 13.57 60.19 -2.25
CA GLN A 415 12.38 60.88 -1.71
C GLN A 415 11.09 60.81 -2.57
N PHE A 416 10.08 60.14 -1.98
CA PHE A 416 8.64 60.46 -1.89
C PHE A 416 8.00 61.37 -2.97
N GLN A 417 6.92 60.91 -3.63
CA GLN A 417 5.53 61.30 -3.31
C GLN A 417 4.45 60.72 -4.24
N TYR A 418 3.29 60.44 -3.62
CA TYR A 418 1.89 60.41 -4.11
C TYR A 418 1.42 59.42 -5.20
N MET A 419 0.43 58.59 -4.83
CA MET A 419 -0.92 58.71 -5.39
C MET A 419 -1.99 58.11 -4.45
N SER A 420 -3.07 58.85 -4.26
CA SER A 420 -4.26 58.55 -3.45
C SER A 420 -5.40 57.94 -4.31
N PRO A 421 -6.56 57.56 -3.74
CA PRO A 421 -7.44 56.51 -4.26
C PRO A 421 -8.67 57.01 -5.04
N ALA A 422 -9.28 56.13 -5.83
CA ALA A 422 -10.67 56.15 -6.32
C ALA A 422 -11.00 54.73 -6.85
N GLY A 423 -12.20 54.15 -6.76
CA GLY A 423 -13.49 54.63 -6.29
C GLY A 423 -14.52 53.48 -6.34
N ASP A 424 -15.65 53.71 -5.67
CA ASP A 424 -16.80 52.84 -5.45
C ASP A 424 -17.66 52.57 -6.70
N TYR A 425 -18.43 51.46 -6.67
CA TYR A 425 -19.79 51.35 -7.25
C TYR A 425 -20.66 50.38 -6.41
N PRO A 426 -22.00 50.50 -6.45
CA PRO A 426 -22.88 50.35 -5.28
C PRO A 426 -23.73 49.07 -5.29
N MET A 427 -24.24 48.67 -4.13
CA MET A 427 -25.45 47.85 -4.03
C MET A 427 -26.38 48.39 -2.95
N ALA A 428 -27.64 48.54 -3.36
CA ALA A 428 -28.71 49.27 -2.70
C ALA A 428 -29.25 48.60 -1.43
N ALA A 429 -29.68 49.44 -0.49
CA ALA A 429 -30.55 49.08 0.62
C ALA A 429 -32.01 49.42 0.26
N GLY A 430 -32.93 48.53 0.64
CA GLY A 430 -34.37 48.80 0.74
C GLY A 430 -34.86 48.32 2.11
N GLN A 431 -35.23 49.27 2.96
CA GLN A 431 -35.82 49.08 4.29
C GLN A 431 -37.23 48.46 4.19
N LEU A 432 -37.66 47.75 5.24
CA LEU A 432 -39.00 47.94 5.83
C LEU A 432 -38.97 47.63 7.35
N ASN A 433 -39.64 48.51 8.09
CA ASN A 433 -39.75 48.63 9.54
C ASN A 433 -40.82 47.71 10.17
N GLY A 434 -40.73 47.55 11.50
CA GLY A 434 -41.87 47.29 12.41
C GLY A 434 -41.49 46.42 13.61
N THR A 435 -41.00 46.97 14.74
CA THR A 435 -41.77 47.33 15.98
C THR A 435 -42.46 46.13 16.67
N ALA A 436 -42.43 45.88 17.98
CA ALA A 436 -41.83 46.49 19.16
C ALA A 436 -42.11 45.58 20.40
N ALA A 437 -41.35 45.78 21.49
CA ALA A 437 -41.66 45.56 22.93
C ALA A 437 -42.02 44.13 23.43
N GLY A 438 -41.66 43.66 24.63
CA GLY A 438 -40.96 44.23 25.78
C GLY A 438 -41.11 43.30 27.00
N THR A 439 -40.05 43.25 27.83
CA THR A 439 -40.01 42.98 29.30
C THR A 439 -40.52 41.66 29.90
N GLY A 440 -39.70 41.05 30.79
CA GLY A 440 -40.22 40.25 31.90
C GLY A 440 -39.36 39.09 32.42
N SER A 441 -38.52 39.39 33.41
CA SER A 441 -37.80 38.46 34.32
C SER A 441 -38.63 37.31 34.91
N LYS A 442 -38.03 36.10 35.03
CA LYS A 442 -37.81 35.31 36.28
C LYS A 442 -37.52 33.82 35.98
N SER A 443 -36.47 33.28 36.59
CA SER A 443 -36.29 31.85 36.86
C SER A 443 -37.32 31.38 37.92
N PRO A 444 -37.76 30.10 37.91
CA PRO A 444 -37.04 29.08 38.68
C PRO A 444 -37.08 27.64 38.09
N SER A 445 -36.40 26.77 38.83
CA SER A 445 -36.15 25.33 38.75
C SER A 445 -37.27 24.36 38.36
N ALA A 446 -36.81 23.23 37.78
CA ALA A 446 -37.25 21.83 37.99
C ALA A 446 -38.57 21.30 37.36
N THR A 447 -38.41 20.07 36.82
CA THR A 447 -39.39 18.99 36.54
C THR A 447 -40.41 19.14 35.40
N GLY A 448 -40.33 18.18 34.46
CA GLY A 448 -41.50 17.47 33.92
C GLY A 448 -42.21 18.02 32.67
N GLY A 449 -42.01 17.32 31.54
CA GLY A 449 -43.10 16.98 30.61
C GLY A 449 -43.45 17.94 29.47
N GLY A 450 -43.14 17.50 28.23
CA GLY A 450 -44.06 17.56 27.09
C GLY A 450 -44.04 18.80 26.18
N GLY A 451 -43.41 18.68 25.00
CA GLY A 451 -43.45 19.69 23.94
C GLY A 451 -42.89 19.24 22.59
N GLY A 452 -43.46 18.21 21.96
CA GLY A 452 -43.77 18.18 20.52
C GLY A 452 -42.64 18.30 19.47
N GLY A 453 -41.59 17.49 19.56
CA GLY A 453 -40.76 17.13 18.40
C GLY A 453 -40.43 15.64 18.49
N THR A 454 -40.91 14.81 17.56
CA THR A 454 -40.74 13.35 17.60
C THR A 454 -39.25 12.98 17.52
N GLN A 455 -38.61 12.72 18.66
CA GLN A 455 -37.24 12.20 18.72
C GLN A 455 -37.25 10.79 18.13
N VAL A 456 -36.59 10.61 16.99
CA VAL A 456 -36.52 9.31 16.31
C VAL A 456 -35.68 8.36 17.17
N ASP A 457 -36.26 7.22 17.56
CA ASP A 457 -35.54 6.17 18.27
C ASP A 457 -34.43 5.60 17.37
N SER A 458 -33.19 5.89 17.74
CA SER A 458 -32.01 5.52 16.94
C SER A 458 -31.77 4.01 16.96
N GLU A 459 -32.15 3.31 18.03
CA GLU A 459 -32.04 1.86 18.14
C GLU A 459 -33.00 1.18 17.16
N LEU A 460 -34.28 1.56 17.22
CA LEU A 460 -35.32 1.03 16.35
C LEU A 460 -35.05 1.38 14.88
N LEU A 461 -34.57 2.60 14.59
CA LEU A 461 -34.20 3.00 13.23
C LEU A 461 -33.12 2.08 12.66
N MET A 462 -32.04 1.83 13.42
CA MET A 462 -30.96 0.96 12.93
C MET A 462 -31.42 -0.49 12.76
N PHE A 463 -32.25 -1.00 13.67
CA PHE A 463 -32.86 -2.32 13.52
C PHE A 463 -33.63 -2.47 12.19
N HIS A 464 -34.42 -1.46 11.79
CA HIS A 464 -35.13 -1.49 10.51
C HIS A 464 -34.20 -1.37 9.30
N ILE A 465 -33.12 -0.59 9.40
CA ILE A 465 -32.10 -0.49 8.33
C ILE A 465 -31.38 -1.83 8.15
N ASP A 466 -31.05 -2.52 9.24
CA ASP A 466 -30.43 -3.84 9.18
C ASP A 466 -31.38 -4.87 8.56
N ILE A 467 -32.68 -4.82 8.87
CA ILE A 467 -33.72 -5.62 8.18
C ILE A 467 -33.79 -5.28 6.70
N MET A 468 -33.73 -4.00 6.33
CA MET A 468 -33.71 -3.57 4.93
C MET A 468 -32.48 -4.12 4.20
N LEU A 469 -31.30 -4.05 4.82
CA LEU A 469 -30.07 -4.66 4.29
C LEU A 469 -30.21 -6.18 4.11
N LEU A 470 -30.77 -6.88 5.09
CA LEU A 470 -31.06 -8.31 4.98
C LEU A 470 -32.07 -8.61 3.87
N SER A 471 -33.10 -7.78 3.69
CA SER A 471 -34.09 -7.93 2.62
C SER A 471 -33.46 -7.73 1.24
N LEU A 472 -32.52 -6.78 1.10
CA LEU A 472 -31.77 -6.55 -0.14
C LEU A 472 -30.88 -7.75 -0.46
N VAL A 473 -30.20 -8.30 0.55
CA VAL A 473 -29.40 -9.52 0.40
C VAL A 473 -30.29 -10.71 0.03
N ALA A 474 -31.45 -10.87 0.68
CA ALA A 474 -32.41 -11.92 0.36
C ALA A 474 -32.93 -11.79 -1.08
N PHE A 475 -33.21 -10.58 -1.56
CA PHE A 475 -33.58 -10.33 -2.96
C PHE A 475 -32.46 -10.75 -3.93
N LEU A 476 -31.20 -10.42 -3.64
CA LEU A 476 -30.07 -10.88 -4.45
C LEU A 476 -29.91 -12.41 -4.45
N VAL A 477 -30.18 -13.06 -3.33
CA VAL A 477 -30.20 -14.54 -3.23
C VAL A 477 -31.33 -15.11 -4.09
N LEU A 478 -32.53 -14.53 -4.07
CA LEU A 478 -33.65 -14.98 -4.90
C LEU A 478 -33.33 -14.91 -6.39
N LEU A 479 -32.65 -13.86 -6.85
CA LEU A 479 -32.19 -13.75 -8.24
C LEU A 479 -31.18 -14.84 -8.64
N ARG A 480 -30.47 -15.44 -7.67
CA ARG A 480 -29.49 -16.52 -7.89
C ARG A 480 -30.05 -17.92 -7.61
N LEU A 481 -31.25 -18.02 -7.03
CA LEU A 481 -31.87 -19.26 -6.61
C LEU A 481 -32.02 -20.31 -7.74
N PRO A 482 -32.39 -19.95 -8.99
CA PRO A 482 -32.50 -20.95 -10.06
C PRO A 482 -31.21 -21.74 -10.32
N ARG A 483 -30.05 -21.10 -10.16
CA ARG A 483 -28.73 -21.76 -10.31
C ARG A 483 -28.40 -22.68 -9.14
N ALA A 484 -28.79 -22.27 -7.92
CA ALA A 484 -28.64 -23.12 -6.74
C ALA A 484 -29.50 -24.39 -6.90
N LEU A 485 -30.77 -24.23 -7.31
CA LEU A 485 -31.68 -25.36 -7.58
C LEU A 485 -31.13 -26.28 -8.68
N ALA A 486 -30.59 -25.71 -9.76
CA ALA A 486 -29.96 -26.46 -10.84
C ALA A 486 -28.79 -27.33 -10.36
N ARG A 487 -27.95 -26.79 -9.46
CA ARG A 487 -26.80 -27.49 -8.88
C ARG A 487 -27.26 -28.63 -7.97
N PHE A 488 -28.22 -28.37 -7.09
CA PHE A 488 -28.67 -29.28 -6.06
C PHE A 488 -29.80 -30.22 -6.51
N TRP A 489 -30.18 -30.19 -7.79
CA TRP A 489 -31.13 -31.14 -8.39
C TRP A 489 -30.65 -32.59 -8.27
N ASN A 490 -29.33 -32.82 -8.40
CA ASN A 490 -28.73 -34.13 -8.19
C ASN A 490 -28.37 -34.33 -6.71
N ILE A 491 -28.89 -35.39 -6.09
CA ILE A 491 -28.65 -35.71 -4.66
C ILE A 491 -27.14 -35.89 -4.38
N SER A 492 -26.36 -36.38 -5.35
CA SER A 492 -24.91 -36.50 -5.24
C SER A 492 -24.18 -35.17 -5.04
N GLU A 493 -24.75 -34.06 -5.51
CA GLU A 493 -24.15 -32.73 -5.37
C GLU A 493 -24.29 -32.14 -3.95
N TRP A 494 -25.15 -32.70 -3.10
CA TRP A 494 -25.31 -32.23 -1.72
C TRP A 494 -24.13 -32.59 -0.82
N THR A 495 -23.46 -33.70 -1.11
CA THR A 495 -22.30 -34.17 -0.33
C THR A 495 -20.97 -33.79 -0.99
N LYS A 496 -20.94 -33.72 -2.33
CA LYS A 496 -19.76 -33.33 -3.11
C LYS A 496 -19.34 -31.90 -2.78
N GLY A 497 -18.07 -31.66 -2.45
CA GLY A 497 -17.54 -30.30 -2.26
C GLY A 497 -17.81 -29.65 -0.90
N HIS A 498 -18.26 -30.42 0.10
CA HIS A 498 -18.61 -29.90 1.43
C HIS A 498 -17.75 -30.49 2.55
N PHE A 499 -17.45 -31.79 2.53
CA PHE A 499 -16.65 -32.46 3.56
C PHE A 499 -15.58 -33.32 2.91
N LEU A 500 -14.40 -33.42 3.51
CA LEU A 500 -13.34 -34.33 3.05
C LEU A 500 -13.47 -35.68 3.77
N TRP A 501 -13.38 -36.78 3.02
CA TRP A 501 -13.33 -38.13 3.58
C TRP A 501 -12.59 -39.11 2.68
N TYR A 502 -12.44 -40.35 3.17
CA TYR A 502 -11.85 -41.45 2.43
C TYR A 502 -12.94 -42.43 1.97
N LYS A 503 -12.87 -42.86 0.71
CA LYS A 503 -13.69 -43.94 0.16
C LYS A 503 -12.77 -45.02 -0.39
N ARG A 504 -12.97 -46.28 0.03
CA ARG A 504 -12.17 -47.40 -0.47
C ARG A 504 -12.30 -47.51 -2.00
N PHE A 505 -11.18 -47.67 -2.70
CA PHE A 505 -11.20 -47.86 -4.15
C PHE A 505 -11.97 -49.13 -4.52
N PRO A 506 -12.80 -49.09 -5.58
CA PRO A 506 -13.39 -50.30 -6.12
C PRO A 506 -12.26 -51.25 -6.60
N THR A 507 -12.44 -52.55 -6.41
CA THR A 507 -11.47 -53.60 -6.77
C THR A 507 -11.24 -53.72 -8.28
N SER A 508 -12.07 -53.08 -9.10
CA SER A 508 -11.85 -52.92 -10.54
C SER A 508 -12.29 -51.51 -10.97
N PRO A 509 -11.46 -50.75 -11.71
CA PRO A 509 -11.88 -49.47 -12.26
C PRO A 509 -12.96 -49.73 -13.31
N SER A 510 -14.10 -49.05 -13.20
CA SER A 510 -15.11 -49.05 -14.26
C SER A 510 -14.49 -48.44 -15.51
N ARG A 511 -14.32 -49.23 -16.57
CA ARG A 511 -13.72 -48.77 -17.82
C ARG A 511 -14.85 -48.33 -18.73
N VAL A 512 -14.92 -47.02 -19.01
CA VAL A 512 -15.85 -46.55 -20.04
C VAL A 512 -15.33 -47.05 -21.39
N LEU A 513 -16.04 -48.03 -21.94
CA LEU A 513 -15.82 -48.52 -23.29
C LEU A 513 -16.53 -47.59 -24.26
N TRP A 514 -16.05 -47.53 -25.48
CA TRP A 514 -16.77 -46.84 -26.53
C TRP A 514 -16.69 -47.61 -27.83
N ARG A 515 -17.75 -47.46 -28.63
CA ARG A 515 -17.95 -48.17 -29.88
C ARG A 515 -17.96 -47.16 -31.02
N ASN A 516 -17.21 -47.45 -32.08
CA ASN A 516 -17.27 -46.69 -33.32
C ASN A 516 -18.44 -47.14 -34.21
N ASN A 517 -18.66 -46.46 -35.34
CA ASN A 517 -19.70 -46.83 -36.31
C ASN A 517 -19.55 -48.25 -36.86
N ASN A 518 -18.33 -48.81 -36.84
CA ASN A 518 -18.02 -50.13 -37.37
C ASN A 518 -18.21 -51.25 -36.33
N GLY A 519 -18.73 -50.93 -35.14
CA GLY A 519 -18.98 -51.91 -34.07
C GLY A 519 -17.74 -52.33 -33.28
N GLN A 520 -16.55 -51.78 -33.58
CA GLN A 520 -15.33 -52.05 -32.83
C GLN A 520 -15.38 -51.35 -31.46
N LEU A 521 -15.06 -52.13 -30.43
CA LEU A 521 -14.96 -51.68 -29.04
C LEU A 521 -13.53 -51.23 -28.77
N TYR A 522 -13.38 -50.04 -28.20
CA TYR A 522 -12.11 -49.50 -27.77
C TYR A 522 -12.12 -49.27 -26.26
N THR A 523 -10.97 -49.52 -25.65
CA THR A 523 -10.71 -49.14 -24.26
C THR A 523 -9.93 -47.83 -24.24
N GLY A 524 -10.10 -47.02 -23.19
CA GLY A 524 -9.39 -45.73 -23.05
C GLY A 524 -7.86 -45.81 -22.96
N GLY A 525 -7.25 -47.01 -23.06
CA GLY A 525 -5.80 -47.24 -23.02
C GLY A 525 -5.15 -47.70 -24.33
N ASP A 526 -5.91 -48.09 -25.36
CA ASP A 526 -5.37 -48.76 -26.56
C ASP A 526 -4.96 -47.80 -27.71
N HIS A 527 -4.83 -46.50 -27.46
CA HIS A 527 -4.50 -45.54 -28.51
C HIS A 527 -2.99 -45.35 -28.70
N THR A 528 -2.46 -45.88 -29.81
CA THR A 528 -1.20 -45.40 -30.39
C THR A 528 -1.41 -44.02 -31.01
N THR A 529 -0.43 -43.13 -30.83
CA THR A 529 -0.48 -41.69 -31.17
C THR A 529 -0.85 -41.36 -32.62
N GLU A 530 -0.77 -42.31 -33.56
CA GLU A 530 -1.07 -42.08 -34.97
C GLU A 530 -2.57 -42.20 -35.33
N SER A 531 -3.38 -42.87 -34.49
CA SER A 531 -4.79 -43.19 -34.81
C SER A 531 -5.81 -42.15 -34.33
N SER A 532 -5.40 -41.16 -33.53
CA SER A 532 -6.32 -40.18 -32.92
C SER A 532 -6.79 -39.06 -33.86
N HIS A 533 -6.18 -38.93 -35.04
CA HIS A 533 -6.45 -37.85 -36.00
C HIS A 533 -7.57 -38.18 -36.99
N THR A 534 -7.87 -39.47 -37.20
CA THR A 534 -8.84 -39.97 -38.19
C THR A 534 -10.26 -40.18 -37.62
N LEU A 535 -10.44 -40.06 -36.31
CA LEU A 535 -11.73 -40.25 -35.63
C LEU A 535 -12.66 -39.02 -35.66
N HIS A 536 -12.24 -37.89 -36.24
CA HIS A 536 -12.98 -36.63 -36.23
C HIS A 536 -14.32 -36.65 -37.01
N GLY A 537 -14.65 -37.75 -37.68
CA GLY A 537 -15.91 -37.95 -38.43
C GLY A 537 -16.76 -39.17 -38.02
N GLN A 538 -16.41 -39.93 -36.97
CA GLN A 538 -17.17 -41.13 -36.56
C GLN A 538 -18.08 -40.85 -35.36
N GLN A 539 -19.29 -41.42 -35.34
CA GLN A 539 -20.26 -41.25 -34.26
C GLN A 539 -19.97 -42.25 -33.13
N LEU A 540 -19.25 -41.80 -32.11
CA LEU A 540 -18.84 -42.66 -31.00
C LEU A 540 -19.95 -42.84 -29.97
N GLN A 541 -20.24 -44.08 -29.58
CA GLN A 541 -21.24 -44.42 -28.56
C GLN A 541 -20.56 -44.88 -27.26
N ARG A 542 -20.98 -44.32 -26.12
CA ARG A 542 -20.50 -44.70 -24.77
C ARG A 542 -21.14 -46.01 -24.32
N ILE A 543 -20.33 -46.94 -23.83
CA ILE A 543 -20.74 -48.28 -23.43
C ILE A 543 -20.23 -48.58 -22.01
N SER A 544 -21.10 -49.12 -21.17
CA SER A 544 -20.78 -49.61 -19.83
C SER A 544 -19.90 -50.86 -19.89
N ASP A 545 -19.21 -51.20 -18.80
CA ASP A 545 -18.55 -52.51 -18.62
C ASP A 545 -19.46 -53.71 -18.94
N LYS A 546 -20.79 -53.55 -18.82
CA LYS A 546 -21.80 -54.56 -19.14
C LYS A 546 -22.25 -54.60 -20.62
N GLY A 547 -21.62 -53.82 -21.49
CA GLY A 547 -21.94 -53.76 -22.92
C GLY A 547 -23.19 -52.93 -23.28
N THR A 548 -23.87 -52.33 -22.29
CA THR A 548 -25.05 -51.49 -22.50
C THR A 548 -24.67 -50.03 -22.79
N PRO A 549 -25.43 -49.32 -23.65
CA PRO A 549 -25.23 -47.88 -23.84
C PRO A 549 -25.41 -47.11 -22.53
N LEU A 550 -24.45 -46.25 -22.19
CA LEU A 550 -24.56 -45.40 -21.01
C LEU A 550 -25.60 -44.29 -21.24
N PRO A 551 -26.58 -44.10 -20.34
CA PRO A 551 -27.56 -43.03 -20.48
C PRO A 551 -26.88 -41.66 -20.29
N VAL A 552 -27.11 -40.75 -21.23
CA VAL A 552 -26.54 -39.40 -21.19
C VAL A 552 -27.44 -38.49 -20.37
N SER A 553 -26.89 -37.90 -19.30
CA SER A 553 -27.62 -37.00 -18.40
C SER A 553 -26.86 -35.70 -18.22
N TYR A 554 -27.24 -34.68 -18.98
CA TYR A 554 -26.57 -33.39 -18.94
C TYR A 554 -27.07 -32.52 -17.78
N PRO A 555 -26.18 -31.80 -17.07
CA PRO A 555 -26.59 -30.87 -16.04
C PRO A 555 -27.42 -29.73 -16.62
N PRO A 556 -28.47 -29.26 -15.92
CA PRO A 556 -29.25 -28.12 -16.35
C PRO A 556 -28.38 -26.86 -16.42
N HIS A 557 -28.51 -26.10 -17.52
CA HIS A 557 -27.75 -24.86 -17.72
C HIS A 557 -28.66 -23.64 -17.52
N PHE A 558 -28.22 -22.69 -16.70
CA PHE A 558 -28.89 -21.41 -16.49
C PHE A 558 -27.92 -20.26 -16.77
N VAL A 559 -28.32 -19.40 -17.71
CA VAL A 559 -27.53 -18.22 -18.11
C VAL A 559 -27.45 -17.22 -16.95
N SER A 560 -26.27 -16.61 -16.72
CA SER A 560 -26.05 -15.65 -15.61
C SER A 560 -26.75 -14.33 -15.81
N THR A 561 -26.89 -13.94 -17.07
CA THR A 561 -27.42 -12.65 -17.48
C THR A 561 -28.25 -12.87 -18.73
N PRO A 562 -29.57 -12.60 -18.67
CA PRO A 562 -30.45 -12.66 -19.84
C PRO A 562 -29.89 -11.84 -21.00
N ALA A 563 -30.21 -12.22 -22.23
CA ALA A 563 -29.69 -11.56 -23.44
C ALA A 563 -29.87 -10.04 -23.41
N LEU A 564 -31.03 -9.56 -22.94
CA LEU A 564 -31.37 -8.15 -22.79
C LEU A 564 -30.35 -7.34 -21.97
N PHE A 565 -29.76 -7.94 -20.93
CA PHE A 565 -28.83 -7.25 -20.02
C PHE A 565 -27.36 -7.45 -20.38
N ARG A 566 -27.04 -8.26 -21.40
CA ARG A 566 -25.64 -8.53 -21.82
C ARG A 566 -24.85 -7.28 -22.22
N PRO A 567 -25.41 -6.25 -22.89
CA PRO A 567 -24.65 -5.04 -23.21
C PRO A 567 -24.15 -4.31 -21.95
N THR A 568 -24.96 -4.31 -20.87
CA THR A 568 -24.59 -3.65 -19.61
C THR A 568 -23.43 -4.34 -18.89
N LEU A 569 -23.17 -5.62 -19.16
CA LEU A 569 -22.05 -6.36 -18.57
C LEU A 569 -20.69 -5.76 -18.95
N LYS A 570 -20.57 -5.15 -20.13
CA LYS A 570 -19.33 -4.47 -20.57
C LYS A 570 -18.94 -3.37 -19.57
N LEU A 571 -19.93 -2.61 -19.08
CA LEU A 571 -19.72 -1.58 -18.07
C LEU A 571 -19.40 -2.19 -16.70
N PHE A 572 -20.20 -3.15 -16.23
CA PHE A 572 -20.04 -3.76 -14.90
C PHE A 572 -18.73 -4.54 -14.73
N HIS A 573 -18.19 -5.10 -15.80
CA HIS A 573 -16.91 -5.82 -15.81
C HIS A 573 -15.69 -4.92 -16.02
N LYS A 574 -15.87 -3.62 -16.34
CA LYS A 574 -14.75 -2.68 -16.50
C LYS A 574 -13.98 -2.57 -15.18
N ARG A 575 -12.66 -2.74 -15.22
CA ARG A 575 -11.76 -2.62 -14.06
C ARG A 575 -11.46 -1.14 -13.79
N VAL A 576 -11.67 -0.70 -12.54
CA VAL A 576 -11.38 0.68 -12.09
C VAL A 576 -9.99 0.72 -11.45
N THR A 577 -9.70 -0.27 -10.61
CA THR A 577 -8.37 -0.51 -10.02
C THR A 577 -8.04 -1.99 -10.18
N PRO A 578 -6.76 -2.39 -10.07
CA PRO A 578 -6.38 -3.80 -10.17
C PRO A 578 -7.23 -4.67 -9.23
N GLY A 579 -7.94 -5.65 -9.78
CA GLY A 579 -8.82 -6.56 -9.04
C GLY A 579 -10.18 -6.01 -8.58
N MET A 580 -10.53 -4.73 -8.84
CA MET A 580 -11.87 -4.19 -8.56
C MET A 580 -12.58 -3.74 -9.85
N SER A 581 -13.73 -4.34 -10.12
CA SER A 581 -14.61 -3.95 -11.23
C SER A 581 -15.64 -2.89 -10.81
N PHE A 582 -16.28 -2.26 -11.80
CA PHE A 582 -17.36 -1.32 -11.59
C PHE A 582 -18.52 -1.91 -10.77
N SER A 583 -18.81 -3.21 -10.91
CA SER A 583 -19.82 -3.89 -10.07
C SER A 583 -19.49 -3.88 -8.58
N HIS A 584 -18.20 -3.96 -8.21
CA HIS A 584 -17.78 -3.85 -6.81
C HIS A 584 -18.03 -2.43 -6.29
N LEU A 585 -17.67 -1.42 -7.08
CA LEU A 585 -17.88 -0.01 -6.74
C LEU A 585 -19.37 0.32 -6.61
N PHE A 586 -20.21 -0.18 -7.53
CA PHE A 586 -21.65 -0.01 -7.46
C PHE A 586 -22.23 -0.61 -6.18
N LEU A 587 -21.84 -1.84 -5.83
CA LEU A 587 -22.30 -2.49 -4.59
C LEU A 587 -21.88 -1.72 -3.34
N MET A 588 -20.63 -1.25 -3.30
CA MET A 588 -20.12 -0.41 -2.20
C MET A 588 -20.87 0.92 -2.11
N SER A 589 -21.22 1.52 -3.24
CA SER A 589 -21.95 2.80 -3.29
C SER A 589 -23.39 2.64 -2.79
N VAL A 590 -24.08 1.57 -3.18
CA VAL A 590 -25.42 1.25 -2.67
C VAL A 590 -25.37 0.99 -1.16
N TYR A 591 -24.40 0.20 -0.70
CA TYR A 591 -24.21 -0.06 0.72
C TYR A 591 -23.93 1.22 1.51
N LEU A 592 -23.07 2.10 0.99
CA LEU A 592 -22.80 3.40 1.60
C LEU A 592 -24.05 4.27 1.65
N ALA A 593 -24.82 4.37 0.57
CA ALA A 593 -26.04 5.17 0.51
C ALA A 593 -27.06 4.71 1.57
N VAL A 594 -27.20 3.39 1.76
CA VAL A 594 -28.06 2.81 2.79
C VAL A 594 -27.61 3.19 4.20
N LEU A 595 -26.30 3.34 4.46
CA LEU A 595 -25.78 3.72 5.77
C LEU A 595 -25.73 5.25 5.99
N VAL A 596 -25.55 6.04 4.93
CA VAL A 596 -25.58 7.50 4.97
C VAL A 596 -27.00 8.00 5.27
N PHE A 597 -28.03 7.35 4.72
CA PHE A 597 -29.42 7.71 4.96
C PHE A 597 -29.77 7.81 6.47
N PRO A 598 -29.65 6.77 7.29
CA PRO A 598 -29.98 6.86 8.71
C PRO A 598 -28.98 7.72 9.49
N ALA A 599 -27.73 7.86 9.03
CA ALA A 599 -26.73 8.71 9.67
C ALA A 599 -27.13 10.19 9.73
N PHE A 600 -27.83 10.70 8.71
CA PHE A 600 -28.20 12.12 8.59
C PHE A 600 -29.73 12.36 8.55
N TRP A 601 -30.55 11.31 8.60
CA TRP A 601 -32.01 11.46 8.58
C TRP A 601 -32.53 12.17 9.84
N LYS A 602 -32.96 13.42 9.70
CA LYS A 602 -33.50 14.27 10.79
C LYS A 602 -32.55 14.37 12.00
N THR A 603 -31.24 14.41 11.77
CA THR A 603 -30.21 14.50 12.83
C THR A 603 -28.99 15.26 12.33
N ASN A 604 -28.22 15.82 13.26
CA ASN A 604 -26.92 16.43 13.01
C ASN A 604 -25.85 15.70 13.83
N ALA A 605 -24.76 15.32 13.17
CA ALA A 605 -23.66 14.55 13.76
C ALA A 605 -23.00 15.22 14.96
N PHE A 606 -23.00 16.55 15.00
CA PHE A 606 -22.40 17.32 16.10
C PHE A 606 -23.32 17.42 17.33
N THR A 607 -24.63 17.28 17.14
CA THR A 607 -25.62 17.39 18.23
C THR A 607 -26.02 16.03 18.80
N ASP A 608 -26.08 14.99 17.97
CA ASP A 608 -26.50 13.62 18.35
C ASP A 608 -25.46 12.58 17.90
N PRO A 609 -24.29 12.50 18.58
CA PRO A 609 -23.22 11.57 18.22
C PRO A 609 -23.59 10.10 18.51
N VAL A 610 -24.63 9.82 19.31
CA VAL A 610 -25.10 8.47 19.66
C VAL A 610 -25.44 7.66 18.42
N ARG A 611 -26.04 8.31 17.42
CA ARG A 611 -26.51 7.61 16.22
C ARG A 611 -25.38 6.93 15.44
N PHE A 612 -24.21 7.54 15.40
CA PHE A 612 -23.04 6.95 14.76
C PHE A 612 -22.50 5.74 15.53
N GLY A 613 -22.70 5.68 16.84
CA GLY A 613 -22.41 4.50 17.66
C GLY A 613 -23.32 3.33 17.30
N TRP A 614 -24.63 3.57 17.17
CA TRP A 614 -25.58 2.56 16.71
C TRP A 614 -25.32 2.09 15.28
N LEU A 615 -24.97 3.02 14.39
CA LEU A 615 -24.58 2.70 13.02
C LEU A 615 -23.37 1.75 13.01
N ALA A 616 -22.35 2.03 13.82
CA ALA A 616 -21.15 1.18 13.94
C ALA A 616 -21.49 -0.24 14.42
N VAL A 617 -22.26 -0.36 15.50
CA VAL A 617 -22.65 -1.64 16.09
C VAL A 617 -23.56 -2.45 15.16
N GLY A 618 -24.48 -1.79 14.45
CA GLY A 618 -25.34 -2.40 13.44
C GLY A 618 -24.55 -3.14 12.35
N GLN A 619 -23.34 -2.67 12.05
CA GLN A 619 -22.49 -3.30 11.04
C GLN A 619 -21.73 -4.55 11.54
N TYR A 620 -21.65 -4.81 12.85
CA TYR A 620 -20.84 -5.93 13.36
C TYR A 620 -21.24 -7.29 12.77
N PRO A 621 -22.53 -7.68 12.73
CA PRO A 621 -22.94 -8.95 12.13
C PRO A 621 -22.55 -9.07 10.65
N PHE A 622 -22.70 -7.98 9.88
CA PHE A 622 -22.35 -7.95 8.45
C PHE A 622 -20.84 -8.05 8.23
N VAL A 623 -20.04 -7.32 9.01
CA VAL A 623 -18.57 -7.38 8.94
C VAL A 623 -18.07 -8.80 9.16
N PHE A 624 -18.65 -9.53 10.13
CA PHE A 624 -18.32 -10.94 10.37
C PHE A 624 -18.87 -11.86 9.28
N ALA A 625 -20.13 -11.68 8.87
CA ALA A 625 -20.74 -12.48 7.80
C ALA A 625 -19.88 -12.45 6.54
N PHE A 626 -19.38 -11.29 6.11
CA PHE A 626 -18.51 -11.16 4.94
C PHE A 626 -17.10 -11.78 5.11
N ALA A 627 -16.62 -12.00 6.34
CA ALA A 627 -15.28 -12.52 6.62
C ALA A 627 -15.19 -14.04 6.85
N THR A 628 -16.27 -14.63 7.37
CA THR A 628 -16.34 -16.06 7.74
C THR A 628 -15.97 -16.98 6.56
N LYS A 629 -15.34 -18.13 6.84
CA LYS A 629 -14.91 -19.04 5.76
C LYS A 629 -16.06 -19.88 5.24
N ASN A 630 -16.94 -20.32 6.14
CA ASN A 630 -18.21 -20.96 5.84
C ASN A 630 -19.32 -19.91 5.75
N ASN A 631 -19.09 -18.86 4.96
CA ASN A 631 -20.02 -17.75 4.84
C ASN A 631 -21.36 -18.24 4.25
N ILE A 632 -22.43 -18.15 5.05
CA ILE A 632 -23.80 -18.52 4.67
C ILE A 632 -24.27 -17.69 3.48
N LEU A 633 -24.01 -16.38 3.50
CA LEU A 633 -24.39 -15.49 2.40
C LEU A 633 -23.65 -15.88 1.11
N GLY A 634 -22.37 -16.23 1.24
CA GLY A 634 -21.57 -16.75 0.14
C GLY A 634 -22.13 -18.05 -0.42
N ALA A 635 -22.47 -19.00 0.45
CA ALA A 635 -23.08 -20.27 0.06
C ALA A 635 -24.41 -20.07 -0.71
N LEU A 636 -25.29 -19.19 -0.21
CA LEU A 636 -26.57 -18.88 -0.86
C LEU A 636 -26.39 -18.18 -2.22
N MET A 637 -25.43 -17.27 -2.34
CA MET A 637 -25.16 -16.56 -3.60
C MET A 637 -24.30 -17.37 -4.58
N GLY A 638 -23.69 -18.47 -4.15
CA GLY A 638 -22.74 -19.25 -4.96
C GLY A 638 -21.39 -18.54 -5.14
N ALA A 639 -20.95 -17.78 -4.14
CA ALA A 639 -19.67 -17.07 -4.10
C ALA A 639 -18.88 -17.48 -2.85
N GLY A 640 -17.61 -17.85 -3.00
CA GLY A 640 -16.76 -18.13 -1.84
C GLY A 640 -16.42 -16.88 -1.04
N TYR A 641 -15.96 -17.06 0.19
CA TYR A 641 -15.64 -15.95 1.11
C TYR A 641 -14.59 -15.00 0.52
N GLU A 642 -13.68 -15.51 -0.30
CA GLU A 642 -12.63 -14.73 -0.95
C GLU A 642 -13.21 -13.65 -1.88
N LYS A 643 -14.37 -13.91 -2.48
CA LYS A 643 -15.09 -12.98 -3.38
C LYS A 643 -15.90 -11.95 -2.61
N LEU A 644 -16.20 -12.18 -1.33
CA LEU A 644 -16.95 -11.26 -0.47
C LEU A 644 -16.07 -10.46 0.49
N ASN A 645 -14.79 -10.81 0.60
CA ASN A 645 -13.87 -10.18 1.55
C ASN A 645 -13.65 -8.67 1.30
N PHE A 646 -13.91 -8.16 0.08
CA PHE A 646 -13.88 -6.71 -0.16
C PHE A 646 -14.98 -5.98 0.62
N MET A 647 -16.16 -6.59 0.78
CA MET A 647 -17.25 -6.03 1.58
C MET A 647 -16.93 -6.05 3.07
N HIS A 648 -16.27 -7.10 3.59
CA HIS A 648 -15.75 -7.10 4.97
C HIS A 648 -14.86 -5.88 5.24
N ARG A 649 -13.89 -5.62 4.35
CA ARG A 649 -13.00 -4.46 4.47
C ARG A 649 -13.74 -3.14 4.37
N PHE A 650 -14.74 -3.05 3.49
CA PHE A 650 -15.50 -1.82 3.30
C PHE A 650 -16.43 -1.53 4.48
N ALA A 651 -17.26 -2.48 4.88
CA ALA A 651 -18.15 -2.37 6.03
C ALA A 651 -17.35 -2.08 7.32
N GLY A 652 -16.20 -2.72 7.52
CA GLY A 652 -15.32 -2.46 8.66
C GLY A 652 -14.79 -1.02 8.69
N ARG A 653 -14.46 -0.43 7.54
CA ARG A 653 -14.05 0.99 7.44
C ARG A 653 -15.21 1.94 7.74
N LEU A 654 -16.43 1.62 7.32
CA LEU A 654 -17.60 2.43 7.64
C LEU A 654 -17.95 2.35 9.12
N ALA A 655 -17.84 1.18 9.74
CA ALA A 655 -18.00 1.01 11.18
C ALA A 655 -16.94 1.80 11.97
N LEU A 656 -15.68 1.77 11.53
CA LEU A 656 -14.59 2.58 12.10
C LEU A 656 -14.88 4.08 12.00
N LEU A 657 -15.27 4.55 10.81
CA LEU A 657 -15.59 5.96 10.60
C LEU A 657 -16.73 6.39 11.53
N SER A 658 -17.77 5.56 11.63
CA SER A 658 -18.94 5.84 12.46
C SER A 658 -18.57 5.88 13.95
N VAL A 659 -17.81 4.91 14.46
CA VAL A 659 -17.41 4.91 15.88
C VAL A 659 -16.46 6.06 16.22
N ASN A 660 -15.63 6.51 15.27
CA ASN A 660 -14.77 7.68 15.45
C ASN A 660 -15.60 8.98 15.48
N VAL A 661 -16.59 9.14 14.59
CA VAL A 661 -17.52 10.29 14.66
C VAL A 661 -18.28 10.30 15.99
N HIS A 662 -18.74 9.13 16.46
CA HIS A 662 -19.37 8.98 17.77
C HIS A 662 -18.45 9.38 18.93
N GLY A 663 -17.23 8.84 18.97
CA GLY A 663 -16.25 9.10 20.02
C GLY A 663 -15.80 10.57 20.04
N LEU A 664 -15.49 11.14 18.88
CA LEU A 664 -15.10 12.55 18.74
C LEU A 664 -16.26 13.50 19.08
N GLY A 665 -17.49 13.17 18.71
CA GLY A 665 -18.66 13.98 19.05
C GLY A 665 -18.93 14.00 20.55
N TYR A 666 -18.80 12.87 21.23
CA TYR A 666 -18.90 12.82 22.69
C TYR A 666 -17.74 13.50 23.40
N LEU A 667 -16.52 13.32 22.90
CA LEU A 667 -15.35 14.05 23.37
C LEU A 667 -15.61 15.56 23.30
N TYR A 668 -16.04 16.06 22.13
CA TYR A 668 -16.42 17.46 21.93
C TYR A 668 -17.48 17.95 22.93
N GLN A 669 -18.56 17.17 23.15
CA GLN A 669 -19.60 17.52 24.11
C GLN A 669 -19.10 17.52 25.56
N PHE A 670 -18.29 16.55 25.96
CA PHE A 670 -17.73 16.48 27.31
C PHE A 670 -16.80 17.65 27.59
N LEU A 671 -16.04 18.08 26.59
CA LEU A 671 -15.14 19.21 26.68
C LEU A 671 -15.89 20.54 26.76
N ILE A 672 -16.89 20.78 25.91
CA ILE A 672 -17.72 22.00 25.96
C ILE A 672 -18.54 22.10 27.25
N ASN A 673 -18.92 20.97 27.83
CA ASN A 673 -19.64 20.96 29.10
C ASN A 673 -18.72 20.89 30.32
N LYS A 674 -17.39 20.80 30.13
CA LYS A 674 -16.36 20.66 31.17
C LYS A 674 -16.51 19.46 32.11
N VAL A 675 -17.27 18.44 31.69
CA VAL A 675 -17.53 17.24 32.50
C VAL A 675 -16.63 16.09 32.07
N PHE A 676 -15.49 16.35 31.42
CA PHE A 676 -14.66 15.31 30.83
C PHE A 676 -14.21 14.26 31.84
N GLN A 677 -13.63 14.67 32.98
CA GLN A 677 -13.14 13.75 34.00
C GLN A 677 -14.28 12.93 34.64
N GLU A 678 -15.34 13.60 35.07
CA GLU A 678 -16.51 12.94 35.65
C GLU A 678 -17.19 11.99 34.66
N SER A 679 -17.27 12.38 33.38
CA SER A 679 -17.85 11.58 32.33
C SER A 679 -16.96 10.38 32.01
N MET A 680 -15.65 10.55 31.93
CA MET A 680 -14.72 9.44 31.67
C MET A 680 -14.61 8.45 32.83
N ALA A 681 -14.80 8.91 34.06
CA ALA A 681 -14.86 8.04 35.24
C ALA A 681 -16.09 7.11 35.25
N ARG A 682 -17.14 7.42 34.47
CA ARG A 682 -18.34 6.57 34.40
C ARG A 682 -18.01 5.22 33.75
N PRO A 683 -18.48 4.10 34.32
CA PRO A 683 -18.14 2.78 33.81
C PRO A 683 -18.41 2.55 32.32
N SER A 684 -19.59 3.00 31.88
CA SER A 684 -19.99 2.94 30.48
C SER A 684 -18.98 3.65 29.56
N ASN A 685 -18.51 4.85 29.91
CA ASN A 685 -17.66 5.65 29.04
C ASN A 685 -16.23 5.12 28.95
N TYR A 686 -15.65 4.60 30.04
CA TYR A 686 -14.33 3.98 29.95
C TYR A 686 -14.35 2.72 29.08
N TRP A 687 -15.40 1.89 29.16
CA TRP A 687 -15.56 0.73 28.26
C TRP A 687 -15.75 1.17 26.80
N GLY A 688 -16.42 2.31 26.58
CA GLY A 688 -16.55 2.93 25.26
C GLY A 688 -15.20 3.35 24.68
N LEU A 689 -14.31 3.94 25.49
CA LEU A 689 -12.95 4.27 25.09
C LEU A 689 -12.12 3.02 24.77
N ILE A 690 -12.22 1.97 25.58
CA ILE A 690 -11.56 0.68 25.30
C ILE A 690 -12.04 0.12 23.96
N ALA A 691 -13.36 0.14 23.70
CA ALA A 691 -13.92 -0.30 22.43
C ALA A 691 -13.42 0.53 21.23
N LEU A 692 -13.32 1.85 21.39
CA LEU A 692 -12.77 2.77 20.37
C LEU A 692 -11.30 2.43 20.07
N ILE A 693 -10.45 2.27 21.09
CA ILE A 693 -9.04 1.87 20.93
C ILE A 693 -8.92 0.54 20.22
N CYS A 694 -9.77 -0.45 20.54
CA CYS A 694 -9.79 -1.73 19.85
C CYS A 694 -10.15 -1.59 18.36
N MET A 695 -11.13 -0.74 18.02
CA MET A 695 -11.50 -0.46 16.62
C MET A 695 -10.35 0.22 15.85
N ASP A 696 -9.67 1.18 16.46
CA ASP A 696 -8.54 1.87 15.82
C ASP A 696 -7.33 0.94 15.66
N CYS A 697 -7.04 0.10 16.67
CA CYS A 697 -6.04 -0.98 16.57
C CYS A 697 -6.36 -1.95 15.44
N LEU A 698 -7.63 -2.38 15.32
CA LEU A 698 -8.09 -3.23 14.23
C LEU A 698 -7.78 -2.61 12.89
N PHE A 699 -8.07 -1.33 12.69
CA PHE A 699 -7.79 -0.66 11.43
C PHE A 699 -6.30 -0.51 11.15
N PHE A 700 -5.54 0.04 12.12
CA PHE A 700 -4.13 0.37 11.96
C PHE A 700 -3.30 -0.86 11.54
N PHE A 701 -3.40 -1.96 12.30
CA PHE A 701 -2.66 -3.19 12.01
C PHE A 701 -3.22 -3.98 10.82
N SER A 702 -4.44 -3.67 10.36
CA SER A 702 -5.03 -4.26 9.14
C SER A 702 -4.67 -3.51 7.86
N THR A 703 -3.85 -2.46 7.91
CA THR A 703 -3.39 -1.77 6.70
C THR A 703 -2.49 -2.66 5.84
N ASP A 704 -2.40 -2.35 4.55
CA ASP A 704 -1.58 -3.09 3.57
C ASP A 704 -0.11 -3.22 3.99
N PHE A 705 0.41 -2.21 4.70
CA PHE A 705 1.77 -2.20 5.19
C PHE A 705 2.05 -3.38 6.13
N TRP A 706 1.24 -3.53 7.19
CA TRP A 706 1.43 -4.57 8.20
C TRP A 706 1.09 -5.95 7.67
N ARG A 707 0.00 -6.09 6.88
CA ARG A 707 -0.38 -7.38 6.29
C ARG A 707 0.70 -7.97 5.39
N LYS A 708 1.37 -7.14 4.58
CA LYS A 708 2.39 -7.60 3.64
C LYS A 708 3.77 -7.81 4.28
N ARG A 709 4.13 -7.04 5.31
CA ARG A 709 5.45 -7.10 5.96
C ARG A 709 5.49 -7.96 7.24
N ALA A 710 4.42 -7.96 8.01
CA ALA A 710 4.34 -8.58 9.33
C ALA A 710 2.96 -9.25 9.54
N TYR A 711 2.65 -10.26 8.72
CA TYR A 711 1.35 -10.94 8.74
C TYR A 711 0.97 -11.51 10.12
N ASN A 712 1.94 -12.07 10.86
CA ASN A 712 1.71 -12.64 12.19
C ASN A 712 1.32 -11.55 13.21
N LEU A 713 1.87 -10.34 13.09
CA LEU A 713 1.49 -9.21 13.95
C LEU A 713 0.06 -8.75 13.63
N PHE A 714 -0.26 -8.63 12.34
CA PHE A 714 -1.61 -8.31 11.87
C PHE A 714 -2.64 -9.29 12.45
N ILE A 715 -2.47 -10.60 12.25
CA ILE A 715 -3.51 -11.57 12.65
C ILE A 715 -3.67 -11.63 14.18
N THR A 716 -2.56 -11.51 14.92
CA THR A 716 -2.58 -11.57 16.39
C THR A 716 -3.31 -10.37 16.97
N THR A 717 -2.93 -9.16 16.55
CA THR A 717 -3.58 -7.91 17.00
C THR A 717 -5.05 -7.86 16.58
N HIS A 718 -5.38 -8.39 15.40
CA HIS A 718 -6.76 -8.44 14.91
C HIS A 718 -7.66 -9.36 15.77
N ILE A 719 -7.19 -10.56 16.13
CA ILE A 719 -7.95 -11.49 16.98
C ILE A 719 -8.09 -10.95 18.42
N LEU A 720 -7.00 -10.43 19.00
CA LEU A 720 -7.03 -9.86 20.36
C LEU A 720 -7.98 -8.66 20.44
N SER A 721 -7.92 -7.76 19.47
CA SER A 721 -8.77 -6.56 19.44
C SER A 721 -10.25 -6.93 19.30
N ILE A 722 -10.60 -7.92 18.46
CA ILE A 722 -11.97 -8.44 18.37
C ILE A 722 -12.43 -9.06 19.71
N GLY A 723 -11.56 -9.85 20.35
CA GLY A 723 -11.87 -10.52 21.61
C GLY A 723 -12.18 -9.55 22.75
N LEU A 724 -11.54 -8.37 22.75
CA LEU A 724 -11.81 -7.30 23.72
C LEU A 724 -12.96 -6.37 23.27
N LEU A 725 -13.09 -6.10 21.98
CA LEU A 725 -14.10 -5.19 21.41
C LEU A 725 -15.53 -5.62 21.73
N LEU A 726 -15.87 -6.90 21.51
CA LEU A 726 -17.23 -7.40 21.69
C LEU A 726 -17.74 -7.26 23.14
N PRO A 727 -17.01 -7.73 24.17
CA PRO A 727 -17.45 -7.50 25.56
C PRO A 727 -17.39 -6.02 25.95
N ALA A 728 -16.38 -5.26 25.50
CA ALA A 728 -16.30 -3.82 25.77
C ALA A 728 -17.51 -3.05 25.22
N THR A 729 -18.03 -3.45 24.05
CA THR A 729 -19.22 -2.83 23.46
C THR A 729 -20.47 -3.06 24.32
N VAL A 730 -20.67 -4.29 24.83
CA VAL A 730 -21.80 -4.61 25.72
C VAL A 730 -21.68 -3.90 27.07
N MET A 731 -20.48 -3.82 27.62
CA MET A 731 -20.22 -3.11 28.88
C MET A 731 -20.34 -1.58 28.73
N HIS A 732 -20.04 -1.05 27.54
CA HIS A 732 -20.31 0.35 27.21
C HIS A 732 -21.81 0.62 27.14
N LYS A 733 -22.58 -0.22 26.43
CA LYS A 733 -24.04 -0.07 26.30
C LYS A 733 -24.73 -1.42 26.21
N HIS A 734 -25.45 -1.82 27.25
CA HIS A 734 -26.07 -3.15 27.32
C HIS A 734 -27.08 -3.42 26.18
N SER A 735 -27.80 -2.39 25.70
CA SER A 735 -28.76 -2.51 24.59
C SER A 735 -28.14 -3.06 23.30
N THR A 736 -26.82 -3.01 23.12
CA THR A 736 -26.13 -3.56 21.93
C THR A 736 -26.02 -5.09 21.93
N ILE A 737 -26.47 -5.76 22.99
CA ILE A 737 -26.26 -7.21 23.21
C ILE A 737 -26.81 -8.07 22.09
N LEU A 738 -27.92 -7.68 21.45
CA LEU A 738 -28.53 -8.44 20.36
C LEU A 738 -27.61 -8.51 19.12
N TRP A 739 -26.99 -7.39 18.72
CA TRP A 739 -26.02 -7.36 17.63
C TRP A 739 -24.75 -8.15 17.95
N VAL A 740 -24.30 -8.11 19.21
CA VAL A 740 -23.14 -8.88 19.67
C VAL A 740 -23.45 -10.37 19.65
N TYR A 741 -24.64 -10.81 20.08
CA TYR A 741 -25.06 -12.21 19.97
C TYR A 741 -25.21 -12.68 18.53
N ALA A 742 -25.77 -11.86 17.64
CA ALA A 742 -25.79 -12.17 16.22
C ALA A 742 -24.37 -12.35 15.65
N THR A 743 -23.44 -11.47 16.04
CA THR A 743 -22.03 -11.54 15.65
C THR A 743 -21.34 -12.81 16.16
N ILE A 744 -21.51 -13.13 17.45
CA ILE A 744 -20.97 -14.35 18.08
C ILE A 744 -21.58 -15.60 17.45
N GLY A 745 -22.89 -15.59 17.16
CA GLY A 745 -23.58 -16.70 16.50
C GLY A 745 -23.01 -16.99 15.10
N ILE A 746 -22.84 -15.96 14.28
CA ILE A 746 -22.25 -16.08 12.93
C ILE A 746 -20.81 -16.62 13.01
N TYR A 747 -20.00 -16.07 13.92
CA TYR A 747 -18.61 -16.50 14.07
C TYR A 747 -18.48 -17.91 14.68
N GLY A 748 -19.30 -18.22 15.69
CA GLY A 748 -19.34 -19.51 16.36
C GLY A 748 -19.78 -20.63 15.42
N LEU A 749 -20.78 -20.38 14.58
CA LEU A 749 -21.18 -21.33 13.53
C LEU A 749 -20.04 -21.57 12.52
N ASP A 750 -19.31 -20.53 12.13
CA ASP A 750 -18.13 -20.70 11.27
C ASP A 750 -17.05 -21.55 11.95
N ILE A 751 -16.73 -21.32 13.22
CA ILE A 751 -15.79 -22.15 13.99
C ILE A 751 -16.25 -23.61 14.07
N LEU A 752 -17.54 -23.84 14.35
CA LEU A 752 -18.12 -25.18 14.40
C LEU A 752 -17.95 -25.90 13.06
N LEU A 753 -18.34 -25.25 11.96
CA LEU A 753 -18.21 -25.81 10.60
C LEU A 753 -16.75 -26.04 10.20
N ARG A 754 -15.82 -25.15 10.58
CA ARG A 754 -14.38 -25.37 10.37
C ARG A 754 -13.88 -26.61 11.11
N THR A 755 -14.31 -26.78 12.37
CA THR A 755 -13.95 -27.95 13.18
C THR A 755 -14.45 -29.24 12.52
N VAL A 756 -15.72 -29.28 12.11
CA VAL A 756 -16.32 -30.45 11.43
C VAL A 756 -15.64 -30.75 10.09
N LYS A 757 -15.18 -29.72 9.36
CA LYS A 757 -14.48 -29.86 8.07
C LYS A 757 -13.00 -30.22 8.19
N THR A 758 -12.41 -30.13 9.37
CA THR A 758 -10.96 -30.36 9.51
C THR A 758 -10.62 -31.85 9.60
N ARG A 759 -9.57 -32.27 8.89
CA ARG A 759 -9.02 -33.64 8.92
C ARG A 759 -7.53 -33.60 9.20
N ILE A 760 -7.05 -34.54 10.00
CA ILE A 760 -5.62 -34.76 10.22
C ILE A 760 -5.25 -36.02 9.46
N ALA A 761 -4.29 -35.91 8.55
CA ALA A 761 -3.86 -37.00 7.69
C ALA A 761 -2.32 -37.01 7.54
N THR A 762 -1.79 -38.12 7.06
CA THR A 762 -0.37 -38.21 6.67
C THR A 762 -0.25 -37.86 5.19
N ALA A 763 0.62 -36.90 4.89
CA ALA A 763 0.92 -36.47 3.53
C ALA A 763 2.30 -36.99 3.10
N ASN A 764 2.42 -37.38 1.83
CA ASN A 764 3.69 -37.58 1.15
C ASN A 764 4.12 -36.25 0.52
N VAL A 765 5.35 -35.82 0.78
CA VAL A 765 5.87 -34.52 0.34
C VAL A 765 7.09 -34.77 -0.55
N ARG A 766 7.06 -34.19 -1.76
CA ARG A 766 8.13 -34.27 -2.76
C ARG A 766 8.48 -32.89 -3.31
N ALA A 767 9.76 -32.59 -3.44
CA ALA A 767 10.22 -31.37 -4.11
C ALA A 767 10.28 -31.56 -5.63
N LEU A 768 9.82 -30.55 -6.38
CA LEU A 768 9.99 -30.41 -7.83
C LEU A 768 10.88 -29.17 -8.08
N PRO A 769 12.22 -29.33 -8.09
CA PRO A 769 13.15 -28.21 -8.18
C PRO A 769 12.99 -27.35 -9.43
N GLU A 770 12.65 -27.96 -10.57
CA GLU A 770 12.49 -27.31 -11.87
C GLU A 770 11.31 -26.31 -11.88
N LEU A 771 10.28 -26.59 -11.07
CA LEU A 771 9.13 -25.71 -10.87
C LEU A 771 9.29 -24.80 -9.66
N GLY A 772 10.27 -25.07 -8.78
CA GLY A 772 10.34 -24.47 -7.45
C GLY A 772 9.07 -24.74 -6.63
N VAL A 773 8.49 -25.93 -6.76
CA VAL A 773 7.21 -26.32 -6.14
C VAL A 773 7.41 -27.54 -5.26
N THR A 774 6.68 -27.60 -4.15
CA THR A 774 6.52 -28.82 -3.36
C THR A 774 5.18 -29.46 -3.68
N ARG A 775 5.21 -30.71 -4.15
CA ARG A 775 4.02 -31.55 -4.35
C ARG A 775 3.69 -32.23 -3.02
N VAL A 776 2.48 -32.01 -2.52
CA VAL A 776 1.97 -32.59 -1.27
C VAL A 776 0.78 -33.48 -1.61
N GLU A 777 0.93 -34.78 -1.41
CA GLU A 777 -0.06 -35.81 -1.73
C GLU A 777 -0.63 -36.39 -0.43
N VAL A 778 -1.95 -36.52 -0.35
CA VAL A 778 -2.64 -36.97 0.87
C VAL A 778 -3.55 -38.15 0.53
N PRO A 779 -3.00 -39.38 0.49
CA PRO A 779 -3.76 -40.57 0.09
C PRO A 779 -4.95 -40.89 1.01
N GLY A 780 -4.86 -40.49 2.28
CA GLY A 780 -5.94 -40.66 3.26
C GLY A 780 -7.19 -39.81 3.01
N ILE A 781 -7.19 -38.96 1.99
CA ILE A 781 -8.34 -38.14 1.56
C ILE A 781 -8.45 -38.25 0.03
N ASN A 782 -9.47 -38.94 -0.48
CA ASN A 782 -9.61 -39.18 -1.92
C ASN A 782 -10.97 -38.79 -2.51
N VAL A 783 -11.89 -38.29 -1.68
CA VAL A 783 -13.20 -37.78 -2.09
C VAL A 783 -13.61 -36.57 -1.25
N GLY A 784 -14.59 -35.81 -1.75
CA GLY A 784 -15.27 -34.78 -0.95
C GLY A 784 -15.05 -33.33 -1.37
N TRP A 785 -14.26 -33.08 -2.42
CA TRP A 785 -14.07 -31.75 -3.01
C TRP A 785 -14.63 -31.66 -4.44
N ARG A 786 -14.74 -30.44 -4.95
CA ARG A 786 -15.01 -30.09 -6.36
C ARG A 786 -13.75 -29.46 -6.97
N ALA A 787 -13.56 -29.57 -8.28
CA ALA A 787 -12.43 -28.91 -8.91
C ALA A 787 -12.46 -27.40 -8.69
N GLY A 788 -11.27 -26.82 -8.54
CA GLY A 788 -11.08 -25.41 -8.23
C GLY A 788 -11.35 -25.00 -6.78
N GLN A 789 -11.79 -25.92 -5.90
CA GLN A 789 -11.79 -25.64 -4.46
C GLN A 789 -10.38 -25.67 -3.88
N HIS A 790 -10.21 -24.97 -2.76
CA HIS A 790 -8.95 -24.94 -2.01
C HIS A 790 -9.13 -25.43 -0.58
N VAL A 791 -8.02 -25.85 0.01
CA VAL A 791 -7.92 -26.26 1.41
C VAL A 791 -6.86 -25.41 2.10
N ARG A 792 -6.96 -25.35 3.43
CA ARG A 792 -5.98 -24.72 4.30
C ARG A 792 -5.16 -25.79 4.98
N VAL A 793 -3.85 -25.68 4.89
CA VAL A 793 -2.92 -26.70 5.38
C VAL A 793 -2.07 -26.14 6.50
N ARG A 794 -1.91 -26.95 7.56
CA ARG A 794 -0.86 -26.83 8.56
C ARG A 794 0.02 -28.07 8.50
N VAL A 795 1.31 -27.88 8.71
CA VAL A 795 2.31 -28.96 8.64
C VAL A 795 2.90 -29.15 10.03
N PHE A 796 2.64 -30.31 10.64
CA PHE A 796 3.17 -30.67 11.96
C PHE A 796 4.57 -31.27 11.80
N SER A 797 5.56 -30.40 11.60
CA SER A 797 6.98 -30.78 11.54
C SER A 797 7.83 -29.78 12.30
N THR A 798 8.80 -30.29 13.07
CA THR A 798 9.79 -29.48 13.78
C THR A 798 10.66 -28.64 12.83
N GLY A 799 10.83 -29.10 11.58
CA GLY A 799 11.55 -28.36 10.52
C GLY A 799 10.88 -27.04 10.09
N MET A 800 9.63 -26.78 10.52
CA MET A 800 8.93 -25.53 10.25
C MET A 800 9.37 -24.37 11.18
N GLY A 801 10.13 -24.68 12.23
CA GLY A 801 10.56 -23.74 13.28
C GLY A 801 9.55 -23.62 14.43
N LEU A 802 9.90 -22.82 15.46
CA LEU A 802 9.20 -22.77 16.75
C LEU A 802 7.68 -22.54 16.66
N PHE A 803 7.26 -21.64 15.76
CA PHE A 803 5.85 -21.29 15.52
C PHE A 803 5.36 -21.65 14.11
N GLY A 804 6.19 -22.26 13.26
CA GLY A 804 5.82 -22.49 11.85
C GLY A 804 4.72 -23.56 11.66
N TRP A 805 4.53 -24.41 12.66
CA TRP A 805 3.50 -25.46 12.65
C TRP A 805 2.09 -24.91 12.93
N SER A 806 1.96 -23.72 13.53
CA SER A 806 0.67 -23.08 13.82
C SER A 806 0.16 -22.22 12.65
N GLU A 807 1.04 -21.86 11.70
CA GLU A 807 0.69 -21.09 10.52
C GLU A 807 -0.20 -21.89 9.55
N ILE A 808 -1.20 -21.22 8.99
CA ILE A 808 -2.22 -21.80 8.11
C ILE A 808 -2.12 -21.20 6.73
N HIS A 809 -1.89 -22.03 5.71
CA HIS A 809 -1.71 -21.58 4.33
C HIS A 809 -2.73 -22.23 3.39
N PRO A 810 -3.43 -21.45 2.55
CA PRO A 810 -4.40 -21.99 1.60
C PRO A 810 -3.76 -22.40 0.27
N PHE A 811 -4.16 -23.56 -0.24
CA PHE A 811 -3.73 -24.10 -1.52
C PHE A 811 -4.90 -24.72 -2.28
N THR A 812 -4.98 -24.45 -3.58
CA THR A 812 -5.96 -25.06 -4.49
C THR A 812 -5.66 -26.54 -4.65
N ILE A 813 -6.71 -27.37 -4.66
CA ILE A 813 -6.58 -28.80 -4.92
C ILE A 813 -6.29 -29.00 -6.40
N ALA A 814 -5.19 -29.71 -6.70
CA ALA A 814 -4.72 -29.94 -8.06
C ALA A 814 -5.22 -31.26 -8.67
N SER A 815 -5.69 -32.21 -7.85
CA SER A 815 -6.22 -33.51 -8.28
C SER A 815 -7.75 -33.56 -8.36
N THR A 816 -8.24 -34.54 -9.10
CA THR A 816 -9.66 -34.95 -9.06
C THR A 816 -9.91 -36.02 -8.01
N VAL A 817 -11.20 -36.19 -7.67
CA VAL A 817 -11.63 -37.28 -6.78
C VAL A 817 -11.34 -38.65 -7.41
N HIS A 818 -11.17 -39.68 -6.57
CA HIS A 818 -10.92 -41.06 -6.98
C HIS A 818 -9.54 -41.36 -7.61
N GLU A 819 -8.56 -40.49 -7.43
CA GLU A 819 -7.16 -40.78 -7.77
C GLU A 819 -6.43 -41.52 -6.63
N PRO A 820 -5.52 -42.47 -6.93
CA PRO A 820 -4.76 -43.24 -5.93
C PRO A 820 -3.87 -42.35 -5.04
N GLU A 821 -3.39 -41.23 -5.57
CA GLU A 821 -2.59 -40.24 -4.83
C GLU A 821 -3.43 -39.42 -3.83
N GLY A 822 -4.75 -39.49 -3.93
CA GLY A 822 -5.70 -38.75 -3.10
C GLY A 822 -5.69 -37.24 -3.39
N LEU A 823 -5.69 -36.44 -2.33
CA LEU A 823 -5.70 -34.98 -2.44
C LEU A 823 -4.27 -34.48 -2.71
N VAL A 824 -4.07 -33.83 -3.86
CA VAL A 824 -2.77 -33.32 -4.30
C VAL A 824 -2.76 -31.80 -4.27
N LEU A 825 -1.71 -31.22 -3.68
CA LEU A 825 -1.47 -29.78 -3.61
C LEU A 825 -0.10 -29.45 -4.22
N MET A 826 -0.02 -28.32 -4.92
CA MET A 826 1.24 -27.80 -5.45
C MET A 826 1.58 -26.48 -4.77
N CYS A 827 2.57 -26.52 -3.86
CA CYS A 827 2.98 -25.39 -3.03
C CYS A 827 4.23 -24.70 -3.61
N LYS A 828 4.07 -23.52 -4.22
CA LYS A 828 5.20 -22.77 -4.79
C LYS A 828 6.12 -22.15 -3.73
N LYS A 829 7.44 -22.29 -3.88
CA LYS A 829 8.49 -21.70 -3.03
C LYS A 829 8.57 -20.17 -3.17
N THR A 830 7.69 -19.45 -2.47
CA THR A 830 7.63 -17.96 -2.54
C THR A 830 7.87 -17.31 -1.18
N GLY A 831 7.08 -17.68 -0.17
CA GLY A 831 7.16 -17.15 1.20
C GLY A 831 8.10 -17.94 2.11
N SER A 832 8.37 -17.39 3.30
CA SER A 832 9.20 -18.04 4.34
C SER A 832 8.71 -19.44 4.70
N TRP A 833 7.40 -19.59 4.92
CA TRP A 833 6.77 -20.88 5.22
C TRP A 833 6.92 -21.90 4.08
N THR A 834 6.60 -21.50 2.84
CA THR A 834 6.72 -22.40 1.66
C THR A 834 8.17 -22.75 1.34
N LYS A 835 9.14 -21.87 1.65
CA LYS A 835 10.58 -22.17 1.52
C LYS A 835 11.02 -23.23 2.51
N LYS A 836 10.55 -23.14 3.77
CA LYS A 836 10.80 -24.17 4.78
C LYS A 836 10.19 -25.51 4.38
N LEU A 837 8.94 -25.52 3.90
CA LEU A 837 8.29 -26.74 3.41
C LEU A 837 9.09 -27.37 2.24
N PHE A 838 9.56 -26.56 1.31
CA PHE A 838 10.40 -27.01 0.20
C PHE A 838 11.74 -27.59 0.67
N ASN A 839 12.39 -26.95 1.65
CA ASN A 839 13.64 -27.47 2.22
C ASN A 839 13.42 -28.79 2.97
N ILE A 840 12.32 -28.93 3.72
CA ILE A 840 11.93 -30.20 4.37
C ILE A 840 11.74 -31.31 3.35
N ALA A 841 11.18 -30.97 2.18
CA ALA A 841 10.98 -31.89 1.07
C ALA A 841 12.27 -32.25 0.32
N GLN A 842 13.33 -31.43 0.42
CA GLN A 842 14.65 -31.68 -0.19
C GLN A 842 15.62 -32.46 0.71
N MET A 843 15.42 -32.47 2.04
CA MET A 843 16.34 -33.16 2.96
C MET A 843 16.31 -34.68 2.73
N HIS A 844 17.49 -35.26 2.46
CA HIS A 844 17.71 -36.66 2.05
C HIS A 844 17.73 -37.68 3.20
N GLU A 845 17.69 -37.27 4.46
CA GLU A 845 17.96 -38.15 5.62
C GLU A 845 16.90 -39.25 5.89
N ASN A 846 15.77 -39.29 5.20
CA ASN A 846 14.72 -40.31 5.38
C ASN A 846 13.91 -40.56 4.09
N LEU A 847 14.61 -40.75 2.96
CA LEU A 847 13.95 -41.18 1.73
C LEU A 847 13.71 -42.69 1.79
N TYR A 848 12.44 -43.11 1.75
CA TYR A 848 12.11 -44.49 1.37
C TYR A 848 12.55 -44.73 -0.09
N GLU A 849 12.62 -45.98 -0.54
CA GLU A 849 13.04 -46.36 -1.91
C GLU A 849 12.33 -45.60 -3.05
N ASP A 850 11.18 -44.97 -2.74
CA ASP A 850 10.32 -44.19 -3.64
C ASP A 850 10.56 -42.65 -3.62
N GLY A 851 11.54 -42.17 -2.86
CA GLY A 851 11.91 -40.74 -2.80
C GLY A 851 10.90 -39.81 -2.10
N ASN A 852 9.89 -40.35 -1.42
CA ASN A 852 8.79 -39.60 -0.80
C ASN A 852 8.94 -39.50 0.73
N ARG A 853 8.80 -38.28 1.29
CA ARG A 853 8.83 -38.04 2.74
C ARG A 853 7.42 -37.93 3.33
N LYS A 854 7.13 -38.69 4.41
CA LYS A 854 5.84 -38.62 5.13
C LYS A 854 5.84 -37.53 6.20
N VAL A 855 4.82 -36.68 6.21
CA VAL A 855 4.62 -35.62 7.20
C VAL A 855 3.16 -35.56 7.65
N LYS A 856 2.91 -35.34 8.94
CA LYS A 856 1.54 -35.18 9.45
C LYS A 856 1.03 -33.78 9.15
N VAL A 857 -0.14 -33.69 8.54
CA VAL A 857 -0.76 -32.42 8.13
C VAL A 857 -2.18 -32.30 8.66
N MET A 858 -2.60 -31.07 8.96
CA MET A 858 -3.99 -30.72 9.28
C MET A 858 -4.56 -29.95 8.09
N ILE A 859 -5.64 -30.48 7.54
CA ILE A 859 -6.30 -29.99 6.33
C ILE A 859 -7.68 -29.49 6.72
N GLU A 860 -7.91 -28.20 6.53
CA GLU A 860 -9.17 -27.51 6.80
C GLU A 860 -9.82 -27.12 5.47
N GLY A 861 -11.04 -27.60 5.19
CA GLY A 861 -11.77 -27.32 3.95
C GLY A 861 -12.71 -28.45 3.53
N PRO A 862 -13.19 -28.45 2.27
CA PRO A 862 -12.84 -27.56 1.17
C PRO A 862 -13.57 -26.20 1.21
N TYR A 863 -12.98 -25.20 0.57
CA TYR A 863 -13.50 -23.83 0.44
C TYR A 863 -13.47 -23.35 -1.02
N GLY A 864 -14.20 -22.27 -1.31
CA GLY A 864 -14.17 -21.59 -2.60
C GLY A 864 -14.72 -22.42 -3.76
N GLY A 865 -14.13 -22.23 -4.93
CA GLY A 865 -14.47 -22.93 -6.18
C GLY A 865 -15.55 -22.26 -7.03
N PRO A 866 -16.08 -22.97 -8.04
CA PRO A 866 -16.99 -22.40 -9.04
C PRO A 866 -18.38 -21.99 -8.50
N GLY A 867 -18.70 -22.37 -7.25
CA GLY A 867 -19.98 -22.10 -6.61
C GLY A 867 -21.12 -22.78 -7.36
N HIS A 868 -22.19 -22.03 -7.68
CA HIS A 868 -23.32 -22.55 -8.45
C HIS A 868 -23.06 -22.61 -9.97
N ARG A 869 -21.86 -22.24 -10.44
CA ARG A 869 -21.49 -22.38 -11.86
C ARG A 869 -21.04 -23.82 -12.11
N MET A 870 -21.79 -24.56 -12.93
CA MET A 870 -21.41 -25.91 -13.34
C MET A 870 -20.67 -25.83 -14.68
N PHE A 871 -19.34 -26.03 -14.69
CA PHE A 871 -18.55 -25.98 -15.93
C PHE A 871 -19.04 -26.99 -16.98
N ALA A 872 -19.44 -28.18 -16.54
CA ALA A 872 -20.03 -29.22 -17.38
C ALA A 872 -21.36 -28.82 -18.07
N SER A 873 -22.02 -27.75 -17.65
CA SER A 873 -23.26 -27.27 -18.27
C SER A 873 -23.02 -26.38 -19.50
N PHE A 874 -21.80 -25.88 -19.68
CA PHE A 874 -21.44 -25.01 -20.80
C PHE A 874 -21.10 -25.81 -22.05
N SER A 875 -21.18 -25.18 -23.22
CA SER A 875 -20.82 -25.82 -24.50
C SER A 875 -19.32 -25.79 -24.78
N ALA A 876 -18.58 -24.89 -24.14
CA ALA A 876 -17.13 -24.80 -24.27
C ALA A 876 -16.50 -24.25 -22.99
N ALA A 877 -15.26 -24.63 -22.72
CA ALA A 877 -14.49 -24.16 -21.57
C ALA A 877 -13.09 -23.68 -22.00
N VAL A 878 -12.73 -22.45 -21.63
CA VAL A 878 -11.40 -21.88 -21.83
C VAL A 878 -10.78 -21.62 -20.47
N PHE A 879 -9.56 -22.09 -20.26
CA PHE A 879 -8.79 -21.87 -19.04
C PHE A 879 -7.58 -20.98 -19.35
N VAL A 880 -7.55 -19.77 -18.80
CA VAL A 880 -6.42 -18.84 -18.93
C VAL A 880 -5.68 -18.79 -17.60
N VAL A 881 -4.50 -19.40 -17.53
CA VAL A 881 -3.78 -19.58 -16.27
C VAL A 881 -2.35 -19.05 -16.33
N GLY A 882 -1.88 -18.47 -15.24
CA GLY A 882 -0.54 -17.89 -15.11
C GLY A 882 0.26 -18.50 -13.97
N GLY A 883 1.49 -18.95 -14.25
CA GLY A 883 2.40 -19.52 -13.25
C GLY A 883 1.78 -20.71 -12.52
N SER A 884 1.70 -20.63 -11.18
CA SER A 884 1.11 -21.69 -10.33
C SER A 884 -0.41 -21.79 -10.42
N GLY A 885 -1.10 -20.88 -11.12
CA GLY A 885 -2.55 -20.97 -11.37
C GLY A 885 -2.96 -22.18 -12.21
N ILE A 886 -2.00 -22.93 -12.77
CA ILE A 886 -2.22 -24.17 -13.50
C ILE A 886 -2.94 -25.25 -12.66
N THR A 887 -2.78 -25.25 -11.34
CA THR A 887 -3.44 -26.19 -10.42
C THR A 887 -4.97 -26.16 -10.52
N PHE A 888 -5.54 -24.95 -10.66
CA PHE A 888 -6.96 -24.74 -10.86
C PHE A 888 -7.43 -25.34 -12.20
N ALA A 889 -6.66 -25.11 -13.27
CA ALA A 889 -7.01 -25.63 -14.59
C ALA A 889 -6.86 -27.15 -14.68
N LEU A 890 -5.81 -27.73 -14.10
CA LEU A 890 -5.58 -29.19 -14.08
C LEU A 890 -6.77 -29.93 -13.46
N SER A 891 -7.14 -29.59 -12.23
CA SER A 891 -8.27 -30.21 -11.55
C SER A 891 -9.58 -30.00 -12.31
N SER A 892 -9.80 -28.81 -12.89
CA SER A 892 -11.03 -28.49 -13.62
C SER A 892 -11.14 -29.26 -14.94
N ILE A 893 -10.05 -29.39 -15.69
CA ILE A 893 -10.01 -30.11 -16.97
C ILE A 893 -10.17 -31.60 -16.72
N GLN A 894 -9.45 -32.17 -15.75
CA GLN A 894 -9.60 -33.59 -15.38
C GLN A 894 -11.04 -33.89 -14.95
N GLU A 895 -11.68 -33.04 -14.14
CA GLU A 895 -13.08 -33.24 -13.74
C GLU A 895 -14.02 -33.19 -14.96
N LEU A 896 -13.79 -32.27 -15.89
CA LEU A 896 -14.58 -32.17 -17.13
C LEU A 896 -14.41 -33.39 -18.05
N ILE A 897 -13.19 -33.93 -18.16
CA ILE A 897 -12.92 -35.17 -18.92
C ILE A 897 -13.66 -36.33 -18.27
N GLN A 898 -13.54 -36.50 -16.95
CA GLN A 898 -14.21 -37.58 -16.23
C GLN A 898 -15.73 -37.48 -16.37
N GLN A 899 -16.31 -36.29 -16.19
CA GLN A 899 -17.74 -36.06 -16.37
C GLN A 899 -18.18 -36.30 -17.82
N ASP A 900 -17.31 -36.08 -18.81
CA ASP A 900 -17.61 -36.38 -20.21
C ASP A 900 -17.61 -37.88 -20.52
N LEU A 901 -16.66 -38.62 -19.94
CA LEU A 901 -16.62 -40.08 -20.01
C LEU A 901 -17.89 -40.68 -19.37
N ASP A 902 -18.34 -40.12 -18.24
CA ASP A 902 -19.56 -40.54 -17.54
C ASP A 902 -20.86 -40.09 -18.23
N GLY A 903 -20.79 -39.35 -19.35
CA GLY A 903 -21.96 -38.86 -20.08
C GLY A 903 -22.70 -37.70 -19.39
N GLN A 904 -22.02 -36.97 -18.51
CA GLN A 904 -22.53 -35.86 -17.69
C GLN A 904 -21.98 -34.47 -18.09
N SER A 905 -21.36 -34.33 -19.26
CA SER A 905 -20.77 -33.07 -19.73
C SER A 905 -21.33 -32.62 -21.08
N ARG A 906 -21.78 -31.36 -21.15
CA ARG A 906 -22.20 -30.67 -22.38
C ARG A 906 -21.03 -30.03 -23.14
N VAL A 907 -19.85 -30.00 -22.54
CA VAL A 907 -18.68 -29.34 -23.12
C VAL A 907 -18.28 -30.06 -24.40
N LYS A 908 -18.11 -29.30 -25.48
CA LYS A 908 -17.72 -29.78 -26.81
C LYS A 908 -16.26 -29.51 -27.12
N TYR A 909 -15.67 -28.50 -26.48
CA TYR A 909 -14.30 -28.07 -26.72
C TYR A 909 -13.69 -27.49 -25.45
N ILE A 910 -12.43 -27.84 -25.18
CA ILE A 910 -11.65 -27.34 -24.05
C ILE A 910 -10.36 -26.71 -24.58
N HIS A 911 -10.07 -25.48 -24.16
CA HIS A 911 -8.83 -24.78 -24.50
C HIS A 911 -8.10 -24.34 -23.24
N LEU A 912 -6.88 -24.84 -23.04
CA LEU A 912 -5.98 -24.42 -21.97
C LEU A 912 -4.94 -23.44 -22.52
N ILE A 913 -4.91 -22.23 -21.99
CA ILE A 913 -3.92 -21.20 -22.27
C ILE A 913 -3.10 -21.00 -21.00
N TRP A 914 -1.86 -21.48 -20.99
CA TRP A 914 -0.98 -21.40 -19.83
C TRP A 914 0.21 -20.48 -20.10
N THR A 915 0.39 -19.46 -19.27
CA THR A 915 1.53 -18.53 -19.36
C THR A 915 2.52 -18.80 -18.22
N VAL A 916 3.78 -19.05 -18.58
CA VAL A 916 4.90 -19.29 -17.66
C VAL A 916 6.05 -18.34 -17.92
N GLN A 917 6.96 -18.22 -16.95
CA GLN A 917 8.19 -17.44 -17.16
C GLN A 917 9.18 -18.26 -18.00
N ASP A 918 9.46 -19.48 -17.57
CA ASP A 918 10.48 -20.35 -18.16
C ASP A 918 9.82 -21.61 -18.76
N PRO A 919 10.21 -22.06 -19.96
CA PRO A 919 9.62 -23.22 -20.61
C PRO A 919 9.97 -24.54 -19.92
N CYS A 920 11.03 -24.58 -19.09
CA CYS A 920 11.37 -25.76 -18.27
C CYS A 920 10.24 -26.13 -17.28
N ALA A 921 9.37 -25.18 -16.94
CA ALA A 921 8.19 -25.44 -16.11
C ALA A 921 7.22 -26.46 -16.74
N LEU A 922 7.24 -26.63 -18.06
CA LEU A 922 6.38 -27.57 -18.77
C LEU A 922 6.84 -29.03 -18.61
N VAL A 923 8.14 -29.28 -18.46
CA VAL A 923 8.74 -30.63 -18.42
C VAL A 923 8.04 -31.57 -17.43
N PRO A 924 7.88 -31.23 -16.13
CA PRO A 924 7.24 -32.12 -15.17
C PRO A 924 5.72 -32.31 -15.37
N LEU A 925 5.05 -31.42 -16.11
CA LEU A 925 3.60 -31.52 -16.38
C LEU A 925 3.28 -32.20 -17.72
N LEU A 926 4.28 -32.42 -18.57
CA LEU A 926 4.09 -33.00 -19.90
C LEU A 926 3.42 -34.38 -19.87
N PRO A 927 3.79 -35.33 -18.97
CA PRO A 927 3.10 -36.62 -18.90
C PRO A 927 1.62 -36.48 -18.55
N GLN A 928 1.28 -35.56 -17.64
CA GLN A 928 -0.11 -35.30 -17.25
C GLN A 928 -0.91 -34.67 -18.41
N PHE A 929 -0.30 -33.76 -19.18
CA PHE A 929 -0.91 -33.17 -20.37
C PHE A 929 -1.15 -34.21 -21.46
N GLN A 930 -0.18 -35.09 -21.72
CA GLN A 930 -0.34 -36.19 -22.68
C GLN A 930 -1.46 -37.14 -22.26
N SER A 931 -1.52 -37.51 -20.97
CA SER A 931 -2.58 -38.35 -20.41
C SER A 931 -3.97 -37.71 -20.59
N MET A 932 -4.13 -36.42 -20.28
CA MET A 932 -5.40 -35.72 -20.50
C MET A 932 -5.81 -35.68 -21.97
N VAL A 933 -4.86 -35.46 -22.88
CA VAL A 933 -5.13 -35.46 -24.33
C VAL A 933 -5.55 -36.86 -24.82
N GLN A 934 -4.95 -37.92 -24.29
CA GLN A 934 -5.31 -39.30 -24.63
C GLN A 934 -6.68 -39.71 -24.08
N GLN A 935 -7.01 -39.32 -22.85
CA GLN A 935 -8.31 -39.59 -22.23
C GLN A 935 -9.47 -38.78 -22.84
N SER A 936 -9.15 -37.66 -23.50
CA SER A 936 -10.07 -36.73 -24.16
C SER A 936 -10.58 -37.27 -25.50
N VAL A 937 -11.47 -38.27 -25.43
CA VAL A 937 -12.05 -38.92 -26.63
C VAL A 937 -13.19 -38.10 -27.23
N PHE A 938 -14.21 -37.73 -26.44
CA PHE A 938 -15.43 -37.08 -26.95
C PHE A 938 -15.40 -35.56 -26.93
N THR A 939 -14.45 -34.96 -26.21
CA THR A 939 -14.32 -33.51 -26.05
C THR A 939 -12.89 -33.11 -26.36
N PRO A 940 -12.57 -32.66 -27.59
CA PRO A 940 -11.21 -32.28 -27.96
C PRO A 940 -10.63 -31.19 -27.04
N ILE A 941 -9.41 -31.45 -26.54
CA ILE A 941 -8.60 -30.49 -25.78
C ILE A 941 -7.48 -29.91 -26.65
N ARG A 942 -7.27 -28.59 -26.56
CA ARG A 942 -6.09 -27.88 -27.06
C ARG A 942 -5.33 -27.25 -25.89
N ILE A 943 -4.03 -27.46 -25.82
CA ILE A 943 -3.12 -26.91 -24.80
C ILE A 943 -2.14 -25.97 -25.49
N SER A 944 -2.17 -24.70 -25.10
CA SER A 944 -1.35 -23.62 -25.64
C SER A 944 -0.51 -23.02 -24.51
N VAL A 945 0.80 -23.26 -24.55
CA VAL A 945 1.75 -22.82 -23.52
C VAL A 945 2.56 -21.64 -24.04
N PHE A 946 2.57 -20.54 -23.29
CA PHE A 946 3.27 -19.32 -23.61
C PHE A 946 4.38 -19.04 -22.59
N TYR A 947 5.60 -18.76 -23.03
CA TYR A 947 6.71 -18.41 -22.14
C TYR A 947 7.15 -16.95 -22.34
N THR A 948 7.29 -16.20 -21.26
CA THR A 948 7.49 -14.74 -21.31
C THR A 948 8.94 -14.27 -21.16
N ARG A 949 9.85 -15.10 -20.62
CA ARG A 949 11.27 -14.74 -20.54
C ARG A 949 12.01 -15.21 -21.78
N ALA A 950 12.93 -14.36 -22.27
CA ALA A 950 13.91 -14.78 -23.24
C ALA A 950 14.80 -15.86 -22.61
N GLN A 951 15.04 -16.95 -23.32
CA GLN A 951 15.93 -18.00 -22.82
C GLN A 951 17.37 -17.55 -22.89
N ILE A 952 18.10 -17.82 -21.80
CA ILE A 952 19.55 -17.64 -21.69
C ILE A 952 20.12 -19.07 -21.58
N GLY A 953 20.10 -19.84 -22.68
CA GLY A 953 20.57 -21.24 -22.69
C GLY A 953 19.92 -22.13 -23.76
N ALA A 954 20.29 -23.42 -23.78
CA ALA A 954 19.76 -24.40 -24.72
C ALA A 954 18.27 -24.70 -24.46
N PHE A 955 17.49 -24.84 -25.54
CA PHE A 955 16.07 -25.16 -25.45
C PHE A 955 15.88 -26.56 -24.83
N PRO A 956 15.04 -26.73 -23.78
CA PRO A 956 14.93 -27.97 -23.03
C PRO A 956 14.22 -29.12 -23.78
N PHE A 957 13.69 -28.85 -24.98
CA PHE A 957 12.97 -29.82 -25.80
C PHE A 957 13.67 -30.00 -27.15
N LYS A 958 13.53 -31.16 -27.76
CA LYS A 958 13.93 -31.36 -29.17
C LYS A 958 12.84 -30.79 -30.08
N ASP A 959 13.22 -30.18 -31.20
CA ASP A 959 12.31 -29.48 -32.13
C ASP A 959 11.12 -30.35 -32.60
N ASP A 960 11.31 -31.68 -32.67
CA ASP A 960 10.29 -32.62 -33.15
C ASP A 960 9.13 -32.90 -32.16
N LEU A 961 9.31 -32.63 -30.85
CA LEU A 961 8.33 -33.03 -29.83
C LEU A 961 6.97 -32.35 -30.04
N PHE A 962 6.99 -31.05 -30.38
CA PHE A 962 5.78 -30.25 -30.58
C PHE A 962 5.32 -30.23 -32.04
N ALA A 963 6.21 -30.55 -33.00
CA ALA A 963 5.85 -30.68 -34.41
C ALA A 963 4.91 -31.87 -34.67
N ARG A 964 5.03 -32.95 -33.88
CA ARG A 964 4.19 -34.16 -34.00
C ARG A 964 2.79 -34.01 -33.40
N SER A 965 2.60 -33.19 -32.37
CA SER A 965 1.29 -33.04 -31.71
C SER A 965 0.64 -31.67 -31.99
N LYS A 966 -0.33 -31.60 -32.92
CA LYS A 966 -1.12 -30.36 -33.15
C LYS A 966 -1.91 -29.87 -31.91
N ARG A 967 -2.05 -30.70 -30.87
CA ARG A 967 -2.87 -30.44 -29.67
C ARG A 967 -2.10 -29.75 -28.53
N ILE A 968 -0.77 -29.84 -28.49
CA ILE A 968 0.07 -29.18 -27.48
C ILE A 968 1.03 -28.25 -28.23
N THR A 969 0.93 -26.95 -27.96
CA THR A 969 1.73 -25.91 -28.62
C THR A 969 2.53 -25.13 -27.58
N LEU A 970 3.76 -24.75 -27.94
CA LEU A 970 4.65 -23.93 -27.11
C LEU A 970 5.05 -22.71 -27.93
N SER A 971 4.82 -21.50 -27.42
CA SER A 971 5.05 -20.26 -28.16
C SER A 971 5.72 -19.18 -27.28
N PRO A 972 6.66 -18.39 -27.82
CA PRO A 972 7.24 -17.27 -27.10
C PRO A 972 6.26 -16.10 -26.98
N GLY A 973 6.40 -15.31 -25.91
CA GLY A 973 5.71 -14.03 -25.74
C GLY A 973 4.42 -14.10 -24.92
N ARG A 974 3.66 -13.00 -24.93
CA ARG A 974 2.36 -12.92 -24.25
C ARG A 974 1.25 -13.45 -25.17
N PRO A 975 0.26 -14.18 -24.64
CA PRO A 975 -0.85 -14.69 -25.45
C PRO A 975 -1.71 -13.53 -25.98
N LYS A 976 -2.05 -13.58 -27.28
CA LYS A 976 -3.11 -12.76 -27.89
C LYS A 976 -4.46 -13.37 -27.54
N LEU A 977 -5.01 -12.97 -26.39
CA LEU A 977 -6.20 -13.58 -25.81
C LEU A 977 -7.45 -13.36 -26.67
N ASP A 978 -7.56 -12.21 -27.32
CA ASP A 978 -8.60 -11.87 -28.29
C ASP A 978 -8.67 -12.88 -29.44
N GLU A 979 -7.55 -13.14 -30.11
CA GLU A 979 -7.45 -14.11 -31.20
C GLU A 979 -7.75 -15.53 -30.71
N CYS A 980 -7.29 -15.89 -29.51
CA CYS A 980 -7.56 -17.18 -28.89
C CYS A 980 -9.05 -17.38 -28.57
N PHE A 981 -9.74 -16.35 -28.07
CA PHE A 981 -11.18 -16.42 -27.80
C PHE A 981 -11.98 -16.53 -29.09
N ASP A 982 -11.67 -15.72 -30.11
CA ASP A 982 -12.34 -15.77 -31.41
C ASP A 982 -12.15 -17.14 -32.09
N THR A 983 -10.92 -17.66 -32.13
CA THR A 983 -10.64 -19.01 -32.65
C THR A 983 -11.43 -20.07 -31.91
N THR A 984 -11.56 -19.93 -30.58
CA THR A 984 -12.32 -20.90 -29.77
C THR A 984 -13.81 -20.83 -30.06
N ILE A 985 -14.37 -19.62 -30.19
CA ILE A 985 -15.76 -19.40 -30.55
C ILE A 985 -16.06 -20.00 -31.92
N ASP A 986 -15.25 -19.67 -32.93
CA ASP A 986 -15.42 -20.14 -34.30
C ASP A 986 -15.31 -21.67 -34.38
N THR A 987 -14.37 -22.26 -33.64
CA THR A 987 -14.24 -23.71 -33.51
C THR A 987 -15.51 -24.32 -32.92
N VAL A 988 -16.02 -23.79 -31.80
CA VAL A 988 -17.21 -24.34 -31.12
C VAL A 988 -18.48 -24.20 -31.97
N VAL A 989 -18.61 -23.10 -32.72
CA VAL A 989 -19.70 -22.87 -33.67
C VAL A 989 -19.62 -23.86 -34.84
N GLY A 990 -18.41 -24.10 -35.36
CA GLY A 990 -18.15 -25.01 -36.48
C GLY A 990 -18.16 -26.50 -36.13
N LEU A 991 -17.89 -26.87 -34.88
CA LEU A 991 -17.85 -28.26 -34.43
C LEU A 991 -19.26 -28.90 -34.47
N ARG A 992 -19.45 -29.81 -35.43
CA ARG A 992 -20.63 -30.68 -35.58
C ARG A 992 -20.41 -32.09 -34.97
N ILE A 993 -19.72 -32.21 -33.82
CA ILE A 993 -19.40 -33.51 -33.21
C ILE A 993 -20.63 -34.20 -32.54
N GLY A 994 -21.21 -35.21 -33.19
CA GLY A 994 -22.03 -36.28 -32.60
C GLY A 994 -23.30 -35.91 -31.80
N TYR A 995 -23.74 -36.83 -30.92
CA TYR A 995 -24.94 -36.76 -30.06
C TYR A 995 -25.04 -35.51 -29.15
N LYS A 996 -23.97 -34.70 -29.03
CA LYS A 996 -23.98 -33.43 -28.28
C LYS A 996 -24.58 -32.25 -29.05
N ASN A 997 -24.92 -32.43 -30.34
CA ASN A 997 -25.39 -31.34 -31.21
C ASN A 997 -26.89 -31.17 -31.32
N GLU A 998 -27.69 -32.12 -30.85
CA GLU A 998 -29.15 -32.05 -30.93
C GLU A 998 -29.76 -30.93 -30.06
N ARG A 999 -28.95 -30.29 -29.19
CA ARG A 999 -29.40 -29.25 -28.26
C ARG A 999 -28.71 -27.92 -28.52
N ALA A 1000 -29.44 -26.83 -28.22
CA ALA A 1000 -28.94 -25.47 -28.30
C ALA A 1000 -27.64 -25.26 -27.48
N ARG A 1001 -26.77 -24.39 -28.00
CA ARG A 1001 -25.50 -24.00 -27.37
C ARG A 1001 -25.79 -23.28 -26.04
N SER A 1002 -25.00 -23.59 -25.02
CA SER A 1002 -25.21 -23.25 -23.61
C SER A 1002 -24.08 -22.40 -23.03
N GLY A 1003 -23.51 -21.50 -23.84
CA GLY A 1003 -22.49 -20.55 -23.41
C GLY A 1003 -21.05 -21.10 -23.42
N LEU A 1004 -20.11 -20.18 -23.27
CA LEU A 1004 -18.68 -20.39 -23.09
C LEU A 1004 -18.28 -19.97 -21.66
N ILE A 1005 -17.63 -20.86 -20.91
CA ILE A 1005 -17.04 -20.53 -19.61
C ILE A 1005 -15.54 -20.23 -19.76
N VAL A 1006 -15.09 -19.12 -19.17
CA VAL A 1006 -13.68 -18.72 -19.12
C VAL A 1006 -13.22 -18.78 -17.66
N GLY A 1007 -12.44 -19.80 -17.30
CA GLY A 1007 -11.78 -19.90 -16.01
C GLY A 1007 -10.43 -19.17 -16.05
N VAL A 1008 -10.20 -18.22 -15.15
CA VAL A 1008 -8.95 -17.45 -15.09
C VAL A 1008 -8.31 -17.55 -13.71
N CYS A 1009 -7.04 -17.94 -13.66
CA CYS A 1009 -6.27 -18.03 -12.42
C CYS A 1009 -4.82 -17.58 -12.62
N GLY A 1010 -4.39 -16.54 -11.92
CA GLY A 1010 -3.05 -16.01 -12.07
C GLY A 1010 -2.85 -14.64 -11.43
N PRO A 1011 -1.78 -13.91 -11.79
CA PRO A 1011 -1.56 -12.56 -11.29
C PRO A 1011 -2.70 -11.63 -11.74
N VAL A 1012 -3.03 -10.64 -10.91
CA VAL A 1012 -4.15 -9.69 -11.15
C VAL A 1012 -4.11 -9.08 -12.55
N GLY A 1013 -2.92 -8.74 -13.07
CA GLY A 1013 -2.77 -8.19 -14.42
C GLY A 1013 -3.15 -9.15 -15.57
N LEU A 1014 -2.95 -10.47 -15.38
CA LEU A 1014 -3.43 -11.47 -16.33
C LEU A 1014 -4.96 -11.53 -16.30
N THR A 1015 -5.53 -11.56 -15.11
CA THR A 1015 -6.98 -11.57 -14.93
C THR A 1015 -7.63 -10.34 -15.53
N ASP A 1016 -7.11 -9.15 -15.25
CA ASP A 1016 -7.62 -7.89 -15.81
C ASP A 1016 -7.52 -7.87 -17.34
N SER A 1017 -6.49 -8.48 -17.92
CA SER A 1017 -6.37 -8.64 -19.38
C SER A 1017 -7.46 -9.54 -19.95
N VAL A 1018 -7.78 -10.67 -19.30
CA VAL A 1018 -8.90 -11.55 -19.70
C VAL A 1018 -10.23 -10.80 -19.68
N PHE A 1019 -10.52 -10.05 -18.61
CA PHE A 1019 -11.76 -9.26 -18.53
C PHE A 1019 -11.85 -8.20 -19.63
N ARG A 1020 -10.74 -7.50 -19.92
CA ARG A 1020 -10.66 -6.53 -21.00
C ARG A 1020 -10.90 -7.18 -22.37
N ASP A 1021 -10.22 -8.29 -22.66
CA ASP A 1021 -10.24 -8.90 -23.98
C ASP A 1021 -11.57 -9.65 -24.25
N VAL A 1022 -12.18 -10.27 -23.24
CA VAL A 1022 -13.57 -10.76 -23.32
C VAL A 1022 -14.57 -9.62 -23.53
N GLY A 1023 -14.28 -8.43 -22.99
CA GLY A 1023 -15.08 -7.22 -23.19
C GLY A 1023 -15.08 -6.68 -24.62
N LYS A 1024 -14.03 -6.99 -25.41
CA LYS A 1024 -13.89 -6.58 -26.83
C LYS A 1024 -14.66 -7.47 -27.80
N ILE A 1025 -15.01 -8.69 -27.39
CA ILE A 1025 -15.73 -9.65 -28.24
C ILE A 1025 -17.09 -9.04 -28.64
N ASP A 1026 -17.40 -9.13 -29.94
CA ASP A 1026 -18.65 -8.63 -30.51
C ASP A 1026 -19.87 -9.33 -29.89
N ASP A 1027 -20.95 -8.58 -29.69
CA ASP A 1027 -22.14 -9.08 -29.00
C ASP A 1027 -22.84 -10.18 -29.82
N ARG A 1028 -22.77 -10.11 -31.15
CA ARG A 1028 -23.28 -11.16 -32.04
C ARG A 1028 -22.53 -12.50 -31.85
N LYS A 1029 -21.19 -12.49 -31.90
CA LYS A 1029 -20.37 -13.68 -31.65
C LYS A 1029 -20.61 -14.27 -30.25
N ARG A 1030 -20.77 -13.39 -29.25
CA ARG A 1030 -21.10 -13.78 -27.88
C ARG A 1030 -22.45 -14.50 -27.81
N ASP A 1031 -23.44 -14.04 -28.55
CA ASP A 1031 -24.77 -14.65 -28.59
C ASP A 1031 -24.80 -15.98 -29.34
N GLU A 1032 -23.97 -16.14 -30.39
CA GLU A 1032 -23.85 -17.39 -31.17
C GLU A 1032 -23.38 -18.59 -30.34
N VAL A 1033 -22.60 -18.37 -29.29
CA VAL A 1033 -22.18 -19.40 -28.33
C VAL A 1033 -23.12 -19.54 -27.14
N GLY A 1034 -24.10 -18.64 -26.98
CA GLY A 1034 -25.05 -18.64 -25.86
C GLY A 1034 -24.66 -17.74 -24.67
N GLY A 1035 -23.64 -16.90 -24.82
CA GLY A 1035 -23.09 -16.01 -23.79
C GLY A 1035 -21.71 -16.45 -23.29
N ILE A 1036 -20.93 -15.51 -22.74
CA ILE A 1036 -19.60 -15.79 -22.17
C ILE A 1036 -19.63 -15.45 -20.67
N GLU A 1037 -19.23 -16.41 -19.84
CA GLU A 1037 -19.11 -16.22 -18.39
C GLU A 1037 -17.64 -16.32 -17.96
N ILE A 1038 -17.22 -15.46 -17.04
CA ILE A 1038 -15.87 -15.48 -16.49
C ILE A 1038 -15.93 -15.98 -15.05
N HIS A 1039 -15.03 -16.91 -14.72
CA HIS A 1039 -14.79 -17.38 -13.37
C HIS A 1039 -13.35 -17.06 -12.97
N GLU A 1040 -13.21 -16.09 -12.08
CA GLU A 1040 -11.94 -15.64 -11.54
C GLU A 1040 -11.59 -16.40 -10.24
N GLU A 1041 -10.36 -16.93 -10.21
CA GLU A 1041 -9.70 -17.50 -9.05
C GLU A 1041 -8.37 -16.76 -8.80
N THR A 1042 -8.37 -15.80 -7.88
CA THR A 1042 -7.18 -15.04 -7.50
C THR A 1042 -6.84 -15.28 -6.03
N PHE A 1043 -5.73 -15.97 -5.77
CA PHE A 1043 -5.15 -16.12 -4.44
C PHE A 1043 -4.10 -15.03 -4.21
N GLY A 1044 -4.53 -13.81 -3.91
CA GLY A 1044 -3.67 -12.70 -3.49
C GLY A 1044 -3.97 -12.32 -2.06
N TRP A 1045 -2.98 -12.44 -1.17
CA TRP A 1045 -3.04 -11.95 0.22
C TRP A 1045 -2.34 -10.60 0.31
#